data_AF-A0A5C5XWT0-F1
#
_entry.id   AF-A0A5C5XWT0-F1
#
_cell.length_a   1.000
_cell.length_b   1.000
_cell.length_c   1.000
_cell.angle_alpha   90.00
_cell.angle_beta   90.00
_cell.angle_gamma   90.00
#
_symmetry.space_group_name_H-M   'P 1'
#
loop_
_entity.id
_entity.type
_entity.pdbx_description
1 polymer ?
#
loop_
_entity_poly.entity_id
_entity_poly.type
_entity_poly.pdbx_seq_one_letter_code
_entity_poly.pdbx_strand_id
1 'polypeptide(L)'
;MKRGVTIGLDIGSNSVGSAWVDEDKHEIEVGCSVFPAGVEDSDKGRGAPKNQDRRQKRSARRSIARRSQRKRNLRKFLIEVGLLPRDRESAETLFRQDPWQLRRIALTESLTPHQFGRVLLHLAQRRGAAGLRPVVEEDGKSANDSDGPIKEAIDETREKMLARGCHTFGQLIADIAEEQAVNINDRDGEPKRNANGHVVKYQNKIRNSTGEFLYHADREMIRDEFHILWEKQKELGGDLANLLTDEVRLALDDPTRDETWRHRGLMFGQRKTYWDVGTLGRCDLEPSDRVAPVADCYASRFRVIEYVNNIRIQRPGETEFEPLSQDEHAAVVDKLGKQKTATISTVRQALKIDKKSLKKSNFSTDDFVLNLERDEQRLPNTDWFACAIASPLQKEGHTGLLSSTVQLAKLNKAILRFDPAEPDDEARLRNKLVHLKLSQKGIDAVIEGWRTRPKLENRLKLSRRAIRNLLPYMEQPDSDGHWRTQIEARCAYADDEHAMDSATGKPPTDEQRKRYRLGRGRLNSASRHYLKKHPEEYLPLPPVLSNPVVRKAIYEVRRHIVAYLKKHDGRRPDRIVIEFAWEATKPAIVNDRMLARNRNRDQIRRQIRESIIRPAWGAKFDSLTTNQIKAAETRVLLCLQQRGVCAYSLESVLDDENGMCGYSGRSITPRQAALGTNLEVDHIVPYSRCGDNSMNNKVLCYIDSNREKGNRTLRE
;
A
#
# COMPACT_ATOMS: atom_id res chain seq x y z
N MET A 1 43.93 27.79 -13.38
CA MET A 1 43.32 26.57 -12.77
C MET A 1 44.40 25.49 -12.77
N LYS A 2 44.60 24.78 -11.65
CA LYS A 2 45.45 23.59 -11.69
C LYS A 2 44.76 22.57 -12.59
N ARG A 3 45.45 22.15 -13.65
CA ARG A 3 45.08 20.98 -14.45
C ARG A 3 45.09 19.76 -13.51
N GLY A 4 44.17 18.82 -13.71
CA GLY A 4 43.92 17.75 -12.74
C GLY A 4 43.25 16.55 -13.38
N VAL A 5 42.97 15.52 -12.59
CA VAL A 5 42.38 14.27 -13.08
C VAL A 5 40.86 14.31 -12.98
N THR A 6 40.20 14.14 -14.13
CA THR A 6 38.74 14.04 -14.23
C THR A 6 38.33 12.62 -14.62
N ILE A 7 37.34 12.05 -13.94
CA ILE A 7 36.67 10.83 -14.37
C ILE A 7 35.28 11.16 -14.92
N GLY A 8 35.03 10.88 -16.19
CA GLY A 8 33.69 10.81 -16.78
C GLY A 8 33.09 9.42 -16.59
N LEU A 9 31.81 9.34 -16.21
CA LEU A 9 31.04 8.11 -16.08
C LEU A 9 29.75 8.22 -16.88
N ASP A 10 29.53 7.28 -17.81
CA ASP A 10 28.25 7.08 -18.49
C ASP A 10 27.56 5.84 -17.91
N ILE A 11 26.44 6.06 -17.21
CA ILE A 11 25.78 5.01 -16.42
C ILE A 11 24.49 4.57 -17.11
N GLY A 12 24.57 3.41 -17.76
CA GLY A 12 23.44 2.72 -18.38
C GLY A 12 22.78 1.68 -17.46
N SER A 13 21.73 1.05 -17.99
CA SER A 13 21.00 -0.03 -17.30
C SER A 13 21.67 -1.42 -17.44
N ASN A 14 22.55 -1.58 -18.42
CA ASN A 14 23.30 -2.80 -18.75
C ASN A 14 24.75 -2.51 -19.17
N SER A 15 25.19 -1.26 -19.05
CA SER A 15 26.56 -0.85 -19.33
C SER A 15 26.98 0.27 -18.39
N VAL A 16 28.27 0.34 -18.09
CA VAL A 16 28.90 1.52 -17.49
C VAL A 16 30.15 1.82 -18.29
N GLY A 17 30.19 3.01 -18.89
CA GLY A 17 31.38 3.59 -19.50
C GLY A 17 32.12 4.48 -18.50
N SER A 18 33.44 4.51 -18.57
CA SER A 18 34.26 5.49 -17.88
C SER A 18 35.37 6.04 -18.77
N ALA A 19 35.66 7.32 -18.66
CA ALA A 19 36.84 7.96 -19.24
C ALA A 19 37.65 8.62 -18.12
N TRP A 20 38.94 8.32 -18.01
CA TRP A 20 39.86 8.89 -17.03
C TRP A 20 40.78 9.84 -17.79
N VAL A 21 40.62 11.12 -17.55
CA VAL A 21 41.32 12.20 -18.27
C VAL A 21 42.33 12.81 -17.31
N ASP A 22 43.61 12.63 -17.59
CA ASP A 22 44.70 13.32 -16.90
C ASP A 22 45.14 14.51 -17.75
N GLU A 23 44.71 15.71 -17.36
CA GLU A 23 45.03 16.95 -18.07
C GLU A 23 46.51 17.38 -17.92
N ASP A 24 47.20 16.87 -16.90
CA ASP A 24 48.63 17.15 -16.70
C ASP A 24 49.47 16.31 -17.66
N LYS A 25 49.09 15.03 -17.83
CA LYS A 25 49.79 14.08 -18.71
C LYS A 25 49.30 14.08 -20.16
N HIS A 26 48.17 14.75 -20.42
CA HIS A 26 47.47 14.66 -21.71
C HIS A 26 47.09 13.22 -22.09
N GLU A 27 46.73 12.40 -21.10
CA GLU A 27 46.35 11.00 -21.27
C GLU A 27 44.85 10.80 -21.06
N ILE A 28 44.25 9.97 -21.91
CA ILE A 28 42.86 9.54 -21.77
C ILE A 28 42.84 8.02 -21.76
N GLU A 29 42.30 7.45 -20.70
CA GLU A 29 42.00 6.03 -20.61
C GLU A 29 40.50 5.80 -20.59
N VAL A 30 40.03 4.79 -21.30
CA VAL A 30 38.61 4.45 -21.35
C VAL A 30 38.39 3.03 -20.84
N GLY A 31 37.28 2.86 -20.12
CA GLY A 31 36.82 1.57 -19.64
C GLY A 31 35.35 1.39 -19.97
N CYS A 32 34.96 0.19 -20.36
CA CYS A 32 33.56 -0.16 -20.59
C CYS A 32 33.27 -1.50 -19.92
N SER A 33 32.20 -1.55 -19.13
CA SER A 33 31.63 -2.80 -18.63
C SER A 33 30.26 -3.01 -19.24
N VAL A 34 30.01 -4.20 -19.75
CA VAL A 34 28.70 -4.66 -20.21
C VAL A 34 28.27 -5.82 -19.32
N PHE A 35 27.04 -5.78 -18.83
CA PHE A 35 26.54 -6.74 -17.86
C PHE A 35 25.06 -7.07 -18.08
N PRO A 36 24.62 -8.31 -17.77
CA PRO A 36 23.22 -8.66 -17.97
C PRO A 36 22.32 -7.82 -17.07
N ALA A 37 21.22 -7.32 -17.60
CA ALA A 37 20.30 -6.48 -16.84
C ALA A 37 19.72 -7.24 -15.63
N GLY A 38 19.36 -6.52 -14.57
CA GLY A 38 18.76 -7.07 -13.34
C GLY A 38 17.32 -7.61 -13.50
N VAL A 39 16.89 -7.84 -14.74
CA VAL A 39 15.52 -8.18 -15.19
C VAL A 39 15.58 -9.41 -16.10
N GLU A 40 14.43 -10.02 -16.35
CA GLU A 40 14.32 -11.01 -17.42
C GLU A 40 14.63 -10.35 -18.76
N ASP A 41 15.49 -10.99 -19.54
CA ASP A 41 15.92 -10.56 -20.86
C ASP A 41 15.42 -11.62 -21.83
N SER A 42 14.66 -11.21 -22.84
CA SER A 42 14.12 -12.07 -23.88
C SER A 42 14.24 -11.38 -25.23
N ASP A 43 14.15 -12.13 -26.32
CA ASP A 43 14.19 -11.57 -27.69
C ASP A 43 13.07 -10.55 -27.94
N LYS A 44 12.03 -10.54 -27.09
CA LYS A 44 10.89 -9.61 -27.17
C LYS A 44 11.00 -8.39 -26.24
N GLY A 45 12.12 -8.26 -25.54
CA GLY A 45 12.42 -7.13 -24.65
C GLY A 45 12.64 -7.53 -23.19
N ARG A 46 12.76 -6.51 -22.34
CA ARG A 46 13.05 -6.64 -20.90
C ARG A 46 11.76 -6.75 -20.09
N GLY A 47 11.69 -7.79 -19.28
CA GLY A 47 10.52 -8.12 -18.44
C GLY A 47 10.66 -7.70 -16.99
N ALA A 48 9.96 -8.43 -16.11
CA ALA A 48 9.96 -8.18 -14.68
C ALA A 48 11.35 -8.44 -14.03
N PRO A 49 11.62 -7.87 -12.85
CA PRO A 49 12.79 -8.21 -12.06
C PRO A 49 12.84 -9.72 -11.73
N LYS A 50 13.99 -10.38 -11.97
CA LYS A 50 14.17 -11.83 -11.70
C LYS A 50 13.85 -12.24 -10.24
N ASN A 51 13.99 -11.31 -9.30
CA ASN A 51 13.69 -11.56 -7.88
C ASN A 51 12.18 -11.65 -7.58
N GLN A 52 11.32 -11.18 -8.48
CA GLN A 52 9.86 -11.21 -8.36
C GLN A 52 9.35 -12.64 -8.53
N ASP A 53 9.71 -13.33 -9.62
CA ASP A 53 9.30 -14.72 -9.84
C ASP A 53 9.81 -15.64 -8.72
N ARG A 54 11.09 -15.51 -8.33
CA ARG A 54 11.64 -16.24 -7.17
C ARG A 54 10.80 -16.04 -5.90
N ARG A 55 10.30 -14.82 -5.65
CA ARG A 55 9.45 -14.50 -4.50
C ARG A 55 8.08 -15.18 -4.63
N GLN A 56 7.46 -15.15 -5.81
CA GLN A 56 6.18 -15.80 -6.08
C GLN A 56 6.28 -17.33 -5.90
N LYS A 57 7.27 -17.99 -6.51
CA LYS A 57 7.49 -19.44 -6.34
C LYS A 57 7.74 -19.82 -4.89
N ARG A 58 8.50 -19.01 -4.13
CA ARG A 58 8.72 -19.23 -2.70
C ARG A 58 7.42 -19.10 -1.89
N SER A 59 6.57 -18.12 -2.22
CA SER A 59 5.25 -17.96 -1.60
C SER A 59 4.37 -19.19 -1.84
N ALA A 60 4.29 -19.65 -3.10
CA ALA A 60 3.53 -20.84 -3.48
C ALA A 60 3.98 -22.09 -2.72
N ARG A 61 5.30 -22.35 -2.65
CA ARG A 61 5.84 -23.47 -1.87
C ARG A 61 5.45 -23.42 -0.40
N ARG A 62 5.54 -22.25 0.24
CA ARG A 62 5.13 -22.07 1.65
C ARG A 62 3.64 -22.35 1.84
N SER A 63 2.80 -21.88 0.94
CA SER A 63 1.36 -22.12 0.98
C SER A 63 1.02 -23.60 0.82
N ILE A 64 1.68 -24.30 -0.11
CA ILE A 64 1.53 -25.75 -0.31
C ILE A 64 1.95 -26.52 0.94
N ALA A 65 3.16 -26.26 1.46
CA ALA A 65 3.68 -26.93 2.64
C ALA A 65 2.76 -26.74 3.86
N ARG A 66 2.29 -25.52 4.11
CA ARG A 66 1.37 -25.22 5.22
C ARG A 66 0.00 -25.87 5.04
N ARG A 67 -0.52 -25.91 3.81
CA ARG A 67 -1.78 -26.62 3.51
C ARG A 67 -1.64 -28.11 3.77
N SER A 68 -0.53 -28.71 3.35
CA SER A 68 -0.23 -30.12 3.62
C SER A 68 -0.11 -30.41 5.11
N GLN A 69 0.70 -29.64 5.84
CA GLN A 69 0.86 -29.80 7.29
C GLN A 69 -0.48 -29.68 8.03
N ARG A 70 -1.30 -28.68 7.69
CA ARG A 70 -2.61 -28.50 8.30
C ARG A 70 -3.51 -29.70 8.09
N LYS A 71 -3.60 -30.21 6.84
CA LYS A 71 -4.40 -31.40 6.54
C LYS A 71 -3.93 -32.63 7.32
N ARG A 72 -2.61 -32.83 7.45
CA ARG A 72 -2.05 -33.94 8.25
C ARG A 72 -2.41 -33.81 9.72
N ASN A 73 -2.17 -32.64 10.32
CA ASN A 73 -2.47 -32.41 11.73
C ASN A 73 -3.97 -32.56 12.02
N LEU A 74 -4.83 -32.01 11.16
CA LEU A 74 -6.28 -32.13 11.31
C LEU A 74 -6.73 -33.59 11.21
N ARG A 75 -6.24 -34.36 10.24
CA ARG A 75 -6.58 -35.79 10.13
C ARG A 75 -6.17 -36.57 11.38
N LYS A 76 -4.92 -36.37 11.84
CA LYS A 76 -4.41 -37.01 13.06
C LYS A 76 -5.30 -36.70 14.26
N PHE A 77 -5.61 -35.41 14.46
CA PHE A 77 -6.47 -34.96 15.55
C PHE A 77 -7.88 -35.56 15.47
N LEU A 78 -8.53 -35.52 14.29
CA LEU A 78 -9.88 -36.07 14.11
C LEU A 78 -9.94 -37.59 14.36
N ILE A 79 -8.87 -38.33 14.04
CA ILE A 79 -8.74 -39.75 14.35
C ILE A 79 -8.58 -40.00 15.86
N GLU A 80 -7.83 -39.13 16.55
CA GLU A 80 -7.62 -39.22 18.01
C GLU A 80 -8.93 -38.99 18.78
N VAL A 81 -9.76 -38.04 18.34
CA VAL A 81 -11.05 -37.72 18.98
C VAL A 81 -12.24 -38.55 18.48
N GLY A 82 -12.02 -39.53 17.58
CA GLY A 82 -13.08 -40.42 17.08
C GLY A 82 -14.00 -39.82 16.00
N LEU A 83 -13.65 -38.67 15.43
CA LEU A 83 -14.39 -38.04 14.33
C LEU A 83 -13.95 -38.54 12.94
N LEU A 84 -12.90 -39.37 12.85
CA LEU A 84 -12.51 -40.05 11.62
C LEU A 84 -12.15 -41.50 11.89
N PRO A 85 -12.43 -42.41 10.93
CA PRO A 85 -12.06 -43.81 11.06
C PRO A 85 -10.53 -43.98 11.05
N ARG A 86 -10.05 -44.94 11.84
CA ARG A 86 -8.63 -45.38 11.85
C ARG A 86 -8.33 -46.34 10.72
N ASP A 87 -9.31 -47.16 10.36
CA ASP A 87 -9.20 -48.17 9.33
C ASP A 87 -9.36 -47.56 7.92
N ARG A 88 -8.66 -48.16 6.96
CA ARG A 88 -8.58 -47.65 5.60
C ARG A 88 -9.90 -47.82 4.83
N GLU A 89 -10.60 -48.92 5.04
CA GLU A 89 -11.81 -49.26 4.28
C GLU A 89 -12.98 -48.32 4.62
N SER A 90 -13.22 -48.06 5.91
CA SER A 90 -14.21 -47.08 6.35
C SER A 90 -13.84 -45.67 5.90
N ALA A 91 -12.54 -45.34 5.89
CA ALA A 91 -12.07 -44.07 5.36
C ALA A 91 -12.39 -43.94 3.86
N GLU A 92 -12.08 -44.95 3.05
CA GLU A 92 -12.36 -44.95 1.61
C GLU A 92 -13.86 -44.83 1.33
N THR A 93 -14.71 -45.55 2.07
CA THR A 93 -16.17 -45.44 1.98
C THR A 93 -16.65 -44.05 2.35
N LEU A 94 -16.14 -43.47 3.43
CA LEU A 94 -16.45 -42.11 3.86
C LEU A 94 -16.03 -41.07 2.82
N PHE A 95 -14.88 -41.23 2.18
CA PHE A 95 -14.37 -40.27 1.19
C PHE A 95 -15.15 -40.31 -0.14
N ARG A 96 -15.93 -41.37 -0.41
CA ARG A 96 -16.86 -41.43 -1.56
C ARG A 96 -18.14 -40.61 -1.33
N GLN A 97 -18.52 -40.34 -0.08
CA GLN A 97 -19.68 -39.51 0.21
C GLN A 97 -19.43 -38.05 -0.17
N ASP A 98 -20.47 -37.39 -0.71
CA ASP A 98 -20.39 -35.99 -1.12
C ASP A 98 -20.36 -35.07 0.10
N PRO A 99 -19.25 -34.35 0.35
CA PRO A 99 -19.15 -33.45 1.49
C PRO A 99 -20.08 -32.24 1.39
N TRP A 100 -20.58 -31.84 0.21
CA TRP A 100 -21.54 -30.75 0.08
C TRP A 100 -22.91 -31.18 0.59
N GLN A 101 -23.37 -32.38 0.20
CA GLN A 101 -24.60 -32.97 0.70
C GLN A 101 -24.54 -33.19 2.21
N LEU A 102 -23.42 -33.72 2.73
CA LEU A 102 -23.25 -33.89 4.18
C LEU A 102 -23.32 -32.55 4.94
N ARG A 103 -22.78 -31.45 4.38
CA ARG A 103 -22.89 -30.11 4.98
C ARG A 103 -24.32 -29.59 5.02
N ARG A 104 -25.13 -29.88 4.00
CA ARG A 104 -26.55 -29.53 3.97
C ARG A 104 -27.35 -30.37 4.97
N ILE A 105 -27.19 -31.69 4.94
CA ILE A 105 -27.90 -32.64 5.81
C ILE A 105 -27.61 -32.35 7.29
N ALA A 106 -26.38 -31.95 7.63
CA ALA A 106 -25.98 -31.60 9.00
C ALA A 106 -26.76 -30.42 9.62
N LEU A 107 -27.58 -29.69 8.84
CA LEU A 107 -28.45 -28.65 9.37
C LEU A 107 -29.76 -29.21 9.96
N THR A 108 -30.20 -30.37 9.48
CA THR A 108 -31.54 -30.91 9.75
C THR A 108 -31.50 -32.29 10.39
N GLU A 109 -30.47 -33.10 10.10
CA GLU A 109 -30.37 -34.49 10.54
C GLU A 109 -29.04 -34.75 11.28
N SER A 110 -29.05 -35.70 12.22
CA SER A 110 -27.85 -36.09 12.96
C SER A 110 -26.91 -36.91 12.07
N LEU A 111 -25.67 -36.47 11.94
CA LEU A 111 -24.62 -37.19 11.23
C LEU A 111 -23.89 -38.16 12.15
N THR A 112 -23.34 -39.23 11.56
CA THR A 112 -22.36 -40.05 12.29
C THR A 112 -21.09 -39.26 12.60
N PRO A 113 -20.34 -39.60 13.67
CA PRO A 113 -19.06 -38.99 13.99
C PRO A 113 -18.11 -38.86 12.79
N HIS A 114 -18.02 -39.92 11.98
CA HIS A 114 -17.16 -39.98 10.81
C HIS A 114 -17.64 -39.07 9.67
N GLN A 115 -18.96 -38.98 9.43
CA GLN A 115 -19.55 -38.05 8.46
C GLN A 115 -19.28 -36.60 8.85
N PHE A 116 -19.41 -36.26 10.13
CA PHE A 116 -19.07 -34.92 10.59
C PHE A 116 -17.57 -34.62 10.43
N GLY A 117 -16.67 -35.56 10.72
CA GLY A 117 -15.25 -35.40 10.41
C GLY A 117 -14.95 -35.19 8.93
N ARG A 118 -15.71 -35.84 8.02
CA ARG A 118 -15.62 -35.60 6.56
C ARG A 118 -15.99 -34.17 6.18
N VAL A 119 -16.99 -33.59 6.85
CA VAL A 119 -17.39 -32.18 6.73
C VAL A 119 -16.25 -31.27 7.21
N LEU A 120 -15.69 -31.50 8.39
CA LEU A 120 -14.59 -30.71 8.96
C LEU A 120 -13.33 -30.71 8.05
N LEU A 121 -12.97 -31.86 7.49
CA LEU A 121 -11.88 -31.96 6.50
C LEU A 121 -12.14 -31.11 5.26
N HIS A 122 -13.39 -31.07 4.80
CA HIS A 122 -13.79 -30.30 3.63
C HIS A 122 -13.72 -28.80 3.89
N LEU A 123 -14.28 -28.34 5.01
CA LEU A 123 -14.21 -26.95 5.47
C LEU A 123 -12.75 -26.47 5.61
N ALA A 124 -11.88 -27.27 6.24
CA ALA A 124 -10.46 -26.91 6.42
C ALA A 124 -9.64 -26.89 5.12
N GLN A 125 -10.03 -27.72 4.15
CA GLN A 125 -9.44 -27.75 2.81
C GLN A 125 -9.83 -26.52 2.00
N ARG A 126 -11.08 -26.07 2.13
CA ARG A 126 -11.68 -24.94 1.39
C ARG A 126 -12.13 -23.84 2.34
N ARG A 127 -11.23 -23.45 3.25
CA ARG A 127 -11.53 -22.54 4.36
C ARG A 127 -11.80 -21.08 3.99
N GLY A 128 -12.02 -20.75 2.72
CA GLY A 128 -12.23 -19.38 2.29
C GLY A 128 -11.02 -18.44 2.42
N ALA A 129 -11.12 -17.29 1.75
CA ALA A 129 -10.11 -16.24 1.77
C ALA A 129 -10.17 -15.44 3.07
N ALA A 130 -9.02 -15.27 3.75
CA ALA A 130 -8.96 -14.55 5.02
C ALA A 130 -8.34 -13.16 4.81
N GLY A 131 -8.90 -12.15 5.47
CA GLY A 131 -8.41 -10.78 5.36
C GLY A 131 -8.86 -10.04 4.10
N LEU A 132 -9.70 -10.68 3.28
CA LEU A 132 -10.61 -9.98 2.40
C LEU A 132 -11.76 -9.50 3.29
N ARG A 133 -11.92 -8.19 3.44
CA ARG A 133 -13.14 -7.65 4.03
C ARG A 133 -14.26 -7.86 2.99
N PRO A 134 -15.44 -8.36 3.38
CA PRO A 134 -16.61 -8.31 2.52
C PRO A 134 -16.82 -6.86 2.06
N VAL A 135 -17.54 -6.61 0.97
CA VAL A 135 -18.09 -5.27 0.74
C VAL A 135 -19.28 -5.11 1.71
N VAL A 136 -19.00 -5.16 3.01
CA VAL A 136 -19.75 -4.34 3.94
C VAL A 136 -19.47 -2.91 3.51
N GLU A 137 -20.39 -1.99 3.76
CA GLU A 137 -20.27 -0.59 3.34
C GLU A 137 -19.03 0.16 3.88
N GLU A 138 -18.11 -0.54 4.54
CA GLU A 138 -16.82 -0.05 4.99
C GLU A 138 -15.64 -0.88 4.43
N ASP A 139 -14.69 -0.12 3.90
CA ASP A 139 -13.31 -0.49 3.58
C ASP A 139 -13.05 -1.19 2.25
N GLY A 140 -13.07 -0.34 1.22
CA GLY A 140 -12.32 -0.53 -0.01
C GLY A 140 -10.81 -0.73 0.22
N LYS A 141 -10.39 -1.93 0.59
CA LYS A 141 -8.99 -2.38 0.44
C LYS A 141 -8.87 -3.33 -0.75
N SER A 142 -8.61 -2.81 -1.95
CA SER A 142 -8.06 -3.63 -3.04
C SER A 142 -6.55 -3.66 -2.88
N ALA A 143 -6.01 -4.80 -2.47
CA ALA A 143 -4.61 -5.14 -2.73
C ALA A 143 -4.59 -5.94 -4.04
N ASN A 144 -3.84 -5.46 -5.04
CA ASN A 144 -3.68 -6.05 -6.39
C ASN A 144 -4.96 -6.16 -7.25
N ASP A 145 -4.82 -5.96 -8.56
CA ASP A 145 -5.89 -6.15 -9.57
C ASP A 145 -6.54 -7.54 -9.51
N SER A 146 -5.87 -8.55 -8.93
CA SER A 146 -6.37 -9.91 -8.78
C SER A 146 -7.45 -10.12 -7.71
N ASP A 147 -7.53 -9.24 -6.71
CA ASP A 147 -8.40 -9.45 -5.53
C ASP A 147 -9.80 -8.84 -5.73
N GLY A 148 -9.98 -7.93 -6.69
CA GLY A 148 -11.27 -7.30 -7.01
C GLY A 148 -12.34 -8.31 -7.43
N PRO A 149 -12.09 -9.13 -8.47
CA PRO A 149 -13.05 -10.15 -8.92
C PRO A 149 -13.40 -11.18 -7.84
N ILE A 150 -12.45 -11.49 -6.94
CA ILE A 150 -12.69 -12.42 -5.83
C ILE A 150 -13.68 -11.83 -4.83
N LYS A 151 -13.60 -10.53 -4.54
CA LYS A 151 -14.51 -9.85 -3.61
C LYS A 151 -15.91 -9.74 -4.18
N GLU A 152 -16.03 -9.28 -5.42
CA GLU A 152 -17.31 -9.20 -6.12
C GLU A 152 -18.01 -10.57 -6.13
N ALA A 153 -17.25 -11.65 -6.42
CA ALA A 153 -17.78 -13.00 -6.35
C ALA A 153 -18.19 -13.46 -4.93
N ILE A 154 -17.54 -12.96 -3.87
CA ILE A 154 -17.95 -13.22 -2.48
C ILE A 154 -19.27 -12.52 -2.17
N ASP A 155 -19.42 -11.26 -2.60
CA ASP A 155 -20.64 -10.48 -2.37
C ASP A 155 -21.81 -11.08 -3.16
N GLU A 156 -21.63 -11.42 -4.43
CA GLU A 156 -22.63 -12.15 -5.22
C GLU A 156 -23.02 -13.49 -4.57
N THR A 157 -22.06 -14.18 -3.96
CA THR A 157 -22.33 -15.43 -3.24
C THR A 157 -23.22 -15.16 -2.02
N ARG A 158 -22.96 -14.09 -1.27
CA ARG A 158 -23.80 -13.68 -0.12
C ARG A 158 -25.20 -13.28 -0.56
N GLU A 159 -25.33 -12.53 -1.65
CA GLU A 159 -26.62 -12.15 -2.23
C GLU A 159 -27.42 -13.39 -2.66
N LYS A 160 -26.78 -14.36 -3.32
CA LYS A 160 -27.41 -15.64 -3.70
C LYS A 160 -27.85 -16.45 -2.48
N MET A 161 -27.06 -16.48 -1.40
CA MET A 161 -27.46 -17.12 -0.14
C MET A 161 -28.71 -16.46 0.43
N LEU A 162 -28.75 -15.12 0.47
CA LEU A 162 -29.88 -14.36 1.01
C LEU A 162 -31.14 -14.56 0.15
N ALA A 163 -31.04 -14.43 -1.17
CA ALA A 163 -32.15 -14.57 -2.10
C ALA A 163 -32.79 -15.97 -2.05
N ARG A 164 -31.99 -17.01 -1.78
CA ARG A 164 -32.44 -18.40 -1.67
C ARG A 164 -32.79 -18.82 -0.23
N GLY A 165 -32.61 -17.94 0.76
CA GLY A 165 -32.82 -18.27 2.16
C GLY A 165 -31.87 -19.36 2.69
N CYS A 166 -30.68 -19.53 2.09
CA CYS A 166 -29.70 -20.52 2.55
C CYS A 166 -29.00 -20.03 3.83
N HIS A 167 -28.93 -20.89 4.85
CA HIS A 167 -28.28 -20.58 6.12
C HIS A 167 -26.76 -20.72 6.07
N THR A 168 -26.23 -21.54 5.16
CA THR A 168 -24.79 -21.81 5.05
C THR A 168 -24.31 -21.88 3.60
N PHE A 169 -23.01 -21.68 3.40
CA PHE A 169 -22.42 -21.81 2.07
C PHE A 169 -22.45 -23.25 1.56
N GLY A 170 -22.28 -24.23 2.46
CA GLY A 170 -22.44 -25.65 2.17
C GLY A 170 -23.80 -25.98 1.57
N GLN A 171 -24.87 -25.45 2.18
CA GLN A 171 -26.24 -25.59 1.69
C GLN A 171 -26.42 -25.00 0.30
N LEU A 172 -26.04 -23.73 0.09
CA LEU A 172 -26.16 -23.06 -1.21
C LEU A 172 -25.54 -23.90 -2.34
N ILE A 173 -24.32 -24.40 -2.11
CA ILE A 173 -23.60 -25.17 -3.12
C ILE A 173 -24.25 -26.53 -3.37
N ALA A 174 -24.75 -27.21 -2.33
CA ALA A 174 -25.46 -28.46 -2.48
C ALA A 174 -26.78 -28.29 -3.26
N ASP A 175 -27.51 -27.21 -3.01
CA ASP A 175 -28.77 -26.89 -3.69
C ASP A 175 -28.51 -26.58 -5.17
N ILE A 176 -27.51 -25.73 -5.47
CA ILE A 176 -27.10 -25.44 -6.85
C ILE A 176 -26.65 -26.72 -7.59
N ALA A 177 -25.89 -27.59 -6.91
CA ALA A 177 -25.42 -28.84 -7.50
C ALA A 177 -26.57 -29.77 -7.88
N GLU A 178 -27.62 -29.79 -7.06
CA GLU A 178 -28.80 -30.60 -7.28
C GLU A 178 -29.69 -30.02 -8.40
N GLU A 179 -29.90 -28.70 -8.42
CA GLU A 179 -30.62 -28.00 -9.49
C GLU A 179 -29.95 -28.17 -10.86
N GLN A 180 -28.62 -28.16 -10.90
CA GLN A 180 -27.84 -28.33 -12.13
C GLN A 180 -27.67 -29.80 -12.54
N ALA A 181 -28.18 -30.76 -11.76
CA ALA A 181 -28.01 -32.17 -12.05
C ALA A 181 -28.95 -32.60 -13.19
N VAL A 182 -28.38 -33.03 -14.30
CA VAL A 182 -29.13 -33.53 -15.46
C VAL A 182 -29.03 -35.04 -15.50
N ASN A 183 -30.13 -35.74 -15.79
CA ASN A 183 -30.10 -37.18 -15.98
C ASN A 183 -29.24 -37.54 -17.19
N ILE A 184 -28.33 -38.50 -17.01
CA ILE A 184 -27.63 -39.10 -18.15
C ILE A 184 -28.58 -40.11 -18.74
N ASN A 185 -28.97 -39.90 -19.99
CA ASN A 185 -29.79 -40.85 -20.71
C ASN A 185 -28.91 -41.86 -21.46
N ASP A 186 -29.42 -43.05 -21.70
CA ASP A 186 -28.81 -44.06 -22.56
C ASP A 186 -29.05 -43.75 -24.05
N ARG A 187 -28.69 -44.69 -24.94
CA ARG A 187 -28.82 -44.51 -26.40
C ARG A 187 -30.27 -44.42 -26.86
N ASP A 188 -31.21 -44.93 -26.08
CA ASP A 188 -32.64 -44.99 -26.40
C ASP A 188 -33.41 -43.81 -25.77
N GLY A 189 -32.72 -42.94 -25.05
CA GLY A 189 -33.29 -41.74 -24.43
C GLY A 189 -33.77 -41.94 -23.00
N GLU A 190 -33.60 -43.14 -22.42
CA GLU A 190 -34.04 -43.48 -21.07
C GLU A 190 -32.98 -43.14 -20.00
N PRO A 191 -33.36 -42.76 -18.77
CA PRO A 191 -32.40 -42.42 -17.73
C PRO A 191 -31.51 -43.62 -17.38
N LYS A 192 -30.21 -43.48 -17.65
CA LYS A 192 -29.20 -44.50 -17.35
C LYS A 192 -29.19 -44.78 -15.86
N ARG A 193 -29.23 -46.06 -15.46
CA ARG A 193 -29.17 -46.49 -14.06
C ARG A 193 -27.83 -47.15 -13.72
N ASN A 194 -27.36 -46.98 -12.49
CA ASN A 194 -26.17 -47.66 -11.99
C ASN A 194 -26.49 -49.09 -11.51
N ALA A 195 -25.46 -49.84 -11.07
CA ALA A 195 -25.60 -51.21 -10.57
C ALA A 195 -26.57 -51.37 -9.38
N ASN A 196 -26.91 -50.27 -8.70
CA ASN A 196 -27.83 -50.25 -7.56
C ASN A 196 -29.23 -49.71 -7.96
N GLY A 197 -29.53 -49.58 -9.25
CA GLY A 197 -30.82 -49.13 -9.77
C GLY A 197 -31.07 -47.62 -9.73
N HIS A 198 -30.11 -46.81 -9.27
CA HIS A 198 -30.23 -45.36 -9.19
C HIS A 198 -29.90 -44.68 -10.51
N VAL A 199 -30.69 -43.66 -10.86
CA VAL A 199 -30.45 -42.83 -12.06
C VAL A 199 -29.10 -42.12 -11.94
N VAL A 200 -28.28 -42.26 -12.98
CA VAL A 200 -26.97 -41.62 -13.09
C VAL A 200 -27.21 -40.18 -13.54
N LYS A 201 -26.79 -39.23 -12.70
CA LYS A 201 -26.88 -37.79 -13.00
C LYS A 201 -25.51 -37.23 -13.35
N TYR A 202 -25.46 -36.38 -14.36
CA TYR A 202 -24.34 -35.50 -14.62
C TYR A 202 -24.54 -34.20 -13.86
N GLN A 203 -23.56 -33.82 -13.05
CA GLN A 203 -23.57 -32.53 -12.36
C GLN A 203 -22.61 -31.57 -13.05
N ASN A 204 -23.08 -30.36 -13.32
CA ASN A 204 -22.22 -29.29 -13.78
C ASN A 204 -21.15 -28.96 -12.75
N LYS A 205 -20.08 -28.32 -13.24
CA LYS A 205 -18.90 -28.02 -12.45
C LYS A 205 -19.20 -26.93 -11.41
N ILE A 206 -19.26 -27.35 -10.15
CA ILE A 206 -19.41 -26.44 -9.00
C ILE A 206 -18.12 -25.68 -8.69
N ARG A 207 -16.96 -26.23 -9.06
CA ARG A 207 -15.64 -25.68 -8.71
C ARG A 207 -15.15 -24.72 -9.78
N ASN A 208 -14.74 -23.52 -9.35
CA ASN A 208 -14.08 -22.55 -10.22
C ASN A 208 -12.88 -23.15 -10.98
N SER A 209 -12.83 -22.89 -12.29
CA SER A 209 -11.70 -23.12 -13.19
C SER A 209 -10.74 -21.91 -13.23
N THR A 210 -9.63 -22.05 -13.95
CA THR A 210 -8.78 -20.91 -14.28
C THR A 210 -9.60 -19.85 -15.01
N GLY A 211 -9.69 -18.64 -14.44
CA GLY A 211 -10.44 -17.54 -15.02
C GLY A 211 -11.93 -17.48 -14.63
N GLU A 212 -12.47 -18.42 -13.86
CA GLU A 212 -13.86 -18.39 -13.39
C GLU A 212 -13.98 -18.00 -11.92
N PHE A 213 -15.01 -17.24 -11.57
CA PHE A 213 -15.26 -16.74 -10.21
C PHE A 213 -16.73 -16.96 -9.79
N LEU A 214 -17.29 -18.15 -10.04
CA LEU A 214 -18.73 -18.41 -9.86
C LEU A 214 -19.18 -18.38 -8.39
N TYR A 215 -18.45 -19.10 -7.52
CA TYR A 215 -18.82 -19.24 -6.11
C TYR A 215 -17.59 -19.09 -5.21
N HIS A 216 -17.43 -17.92 -4.60
CA HIS A 216 -16.34 -17.63 -3.67
C HIS A 216 -16.88 -17.41 -2.26
N ALA A 217 -16.24 -18.04 -1.28
CA ALA A 217 -16.50 -17.80 0.13
C ALA A 217 -15.28 -17.14 0.79
N ASP A 218 -15.53 -16.16 1.66
CA ASP A 218 -14.53 -15.67 2.58
C ASP A 218 -14.38 -16.62 3.79
N ARG A 219 -13.40 -16.31 4.65
CA ARG A 219 -13.10 -17.10 5.84
C ARG A 219 -14.25 -17.07 6.85
N GLU A 220 -14.95 -15.95 6.93
CA GLU A 220 -16.02 -15.73 7.91
C GLU A 220 -17.21 -16.62 7.59
N MET A 221 -17.71 -16.59 6.34
CA MET A 221 -18.81 -17.45 5.88
C MET A 221 -18.57 -18.95 6.16
N ILE A 222 -17.34 -19.44 5.93
CA ILE A 222 -17.00 -20.85 6.19
C ILE A 222 -16.86 -21.15 7.69
N ARG A 223 -16.44 -20.16 8.48
CA ARG A 223 -16.27 -20.28 9.93
C ARG A 223 -17.62 -20.21 10.64
N ASP A 224 -18.51 -19.33 10.20
CA ASP A 224 -19.89 -19.24 10.68
C ASP A 224 -20.64 -20.53 10.40
N GLU A 225 -20.49 -21.08 9.18
CA GLU A 225 -21.02 -22.40 8.87
C GLU A 225 -20.49 -23.48 9.80
N PHE A 226 -19.19 -23.50 10.11
CA PHE A 226 -18.65 -24.44 11.09
C PHE A 226 -19.36 -24.33 12.44
N HIS A 227 -19.57 -23.11 12.95
CA HIS A 227 -20.26 -22.90 14.23
C HIS A 227 -21.74 -23.28 14.17
N ILE A 228 -22.45 -22.94 13.10
CA ILE A 228 -23.86 -23.32 12.90
C ILE A 228 -24.01 -24.84 12.89
N LEU A 229 -23.18 -25.54 12.11
CA LEU A 229 -23.21 -27.00 12.05
C LEU A 229 -22.82 -27.64 13.39
N TRP A 230 -21.86 -27.04 14.11
CA TRP A 230 -21.46 -27.51 15.43
C TRP A 230 -22.61 -27.47 16.43
N GLU A 231 -23.29 -26.32 16.55
CA GLU A 231 -24.41 -26.17 17.48
C GLU A 231 -25.60 -27.06 17.07
N LYS A 232 -25.95 -27.12 15.78
CA LYS A 232 -27.04 -27.98 15.30
C LYS A 232 -26.83 -29.46 15.60
N GLN A 233 -25.61 -29.97 15.35
CA GLN A 233 -25.30 -31.37 15.64
C GLN A 233 -25.24 -31.65 17.16
N LYS A 234 -24.91 -30.64 17.97
CA LYS A 234 -24.96 -30.76 19.43
C LYS A 234 -26.42 -30.76 19.94
N GLU A 235 -27.29 -29.93 19.38
CA GLU A 235 -28.73 -29.86 19.69
C GLU A 235 -29.47 -31.16 19.34
N LEU A 236 -29.14 -31.78 18.20
CA LEU A 236 -29.76 -33.02 17.73
C LEU A 236 -29.40 -34.27 18.57
N GLY A 237 -28.37 -34.18 19.42
CA GLY A 237 -27.94 -35.26 20.30
C GLY A 237 -27.29 -36.45 19.59
N GLY A 238 -27.15 -37.57 20.30
CA GLY A 238 -26.54 -38.81 19.81
C GLY A 238 -25.03 -38.91 20.04
N ASP A 239 -24.41 -39.95 19.45
CA ASP A 239 -22.98 -40.27 19.66
C ASP A 239 -22.05 -39.14 19.21
N LEU A 240 -22.41 -38.40 18.17
CA LEU A 240 -21.66 -37.25 17.71
C LEU A 240 -21.65 -36.13 18.75
N ALA A 241 -22.80 -35.79 19.33
CA ALA A 241 -22.91 -34.68 20.29
C ALA A 241 -21.99 -34.86 21.51
N ASN A 242 -21.77 -36.11 21.94
CA ASN A 242 -20.86 -36.45 23.04
C ASN A 242 -19.38 -36.10 22.72
N LEU A 243 -19.00 -36.10 21.44
CA LEU A 243 -17.64 -35.76 21.00
C LEU A 243 -17.47 -34.25 20.75
N LEU A 244 -18.56 -33.48 20.67
CA LEU A 244 -18.56 -32.04 20.39
C LEU A 244 -18.32 -31.20 21.66
N THR A 245 -17.18 -31.42 22.31
CA THR A 245 -16.78 -30.68 23.51
C THR A 245 -16.13 -29.32 23.18
N ASP A 246 -16.15 -28.39 24.12
CA ASP A 246 -15.50 -27.08 23.95
C ASP A 246 -13.99 -27.19 23.73
N GLU A 247 -13.33 -28.21 24.30
CA GLU A 247 -11.92 -28.49 24.07
C GLU A 247 -11.65 -28.86 22.60
N VAL A 248 -12.48 -29.73 22.02
CA VAL A 248 -12.39 -30.11 20.60
C VAL A 248 -12.70 -28.91 19.71
N ARG A 249 -13.73 -28.12 20.06
CA ARG A 249 -14.09 -26.90 19.34
C ARG A 249 -12.91 -25.91 19.30
N LEU A 250 -12.28 -25.65 20.44
CA LEU A 250 -11.15 -24.72 20.57
C LEU A 250 -9.91 -25.23 19.81
N ALA A 251 -9.65 -26.55 19.82
CA ALA A 251 -8.57 -27.13 19.02
C ALA A 251 -8.78 -26.94 17.51
N LEU A 252 -10.03 -27.00 17.04
CA LEU A 252 -10.38 -26.80 15.63
C LEU A 252 -10.39 -25.33 15.22
N ASP A 253 -10.96 -24.46 16.06
CA ASP A 253 -11.05 -23.02 15.87
C ASP A 253 -10.82 -22.25 17.16
N ASP A 254 -9.71 -21.52 17.22
CA ASP A 254 -9.34 -20.70 18.36
C ASP A 254 -9.22 -19.22 17.94
N PRO A 255 -10.13 -18.35 18.41
CA PRO A 255 -10.14 -16.94 18.03
C PRO A 255 -8.98 -16.14 18.63
N THR A 256 -8.26 -16.69 19.61
CA THR A 256 -7.21 -15.96 20.33
C THR A 256 -6.04 -15.61 19.42
N ARG A 257 -5.40 -14.48 19.76
CA ARG A 257 -4.31 -13.87 18.98
C ARG A 257 -3.04 -13.85 19.83
N ASP A 258 -1.90 -14.09 19.19
CA ASP A 258 -0.57 -13.94 19.82
C ASP A 258 0.40 -13.23 18.86
N GLU A 259 1.69 -13.18 19.17
CA GLU A 259 2.69 -12.51 18.32
C GLU A 259 2.80 -13.11 16.91
N THR A 260 2.48 -14.40 16.74
CA THR A 260 2.59 -15.13 15.48
C THR A 260 1.25 -15.30 14.77
N TRP A 261 0.18 -15.54 15.52
CA TRP A 261 -1.13 -15.94 15.03
C TRP A 261 -2.14 -14.81 15.14
N ARG A 262 -2.83 -14.57 14.02
CA ARG A 262 -4.01 -13.70 13.97
C ARG A 262 -5.25 -14.45 14.46
N HIS A 263 -5.33 -15.73 14.14
CA HIS A 263 -6.32 -16.68 14.62
C HIS A 263 -5.62 -18.05 14.72
N ARG A 264 -5.89 -18.84 15.75
CA ARG A 264 -5.32 -20.18 15.96
C ARG A 264 -6.32 -21.25 15.49
N GLY A 265 -6.13 -22.50 15.93
CA GLY A 265 -6.98 -23.64 15.54
C GLY A 265 -6.49 -24.39 14.29
N LEU A 266 -6.78 -25.69 14.26
CA LEU A 266 -6.38 -26.61 13.20
C LEU A 266 -7.03 -26.31 11.86
N MET A 267 -8.25 -25.77 11.82
CA MET A 267 -8.97 -25.48 10.58
C MET A 267 -8.67 -24.07 10.08
N PHE A 268 -8.87 -23.08 10.93
CA PHE A 268 -8.89 -21.66 10.55
C PHE A 268 -7.62 -20.89 10.93
N GLY A 269 -6.62 -21.55 11.51
CA GLY A 269 -5.34 -20.95 11.87
C GLY A 269 -4.72 -20.10 10.76
N GLN A 270 -4.47 -18.82 11.08
CA GLN A 270 -3.94 -17.81 10.18
C GLN A 270 -2.85 -17.01 10.90
N ARG A 271 -1.63 -17.02 10.35
CA ARG A 271 -0.52 -16.21 10.87
C ARG A 271 -0.72 -14.73 10.56
N LYS A 272 -0.22 -13.86 11.44
CA LYS A 272 -0.17 -12.42 11.23
C LYS A 272 0.70 -12.07 10.01
N THR A 273 0.26 -11.07 9.26
CA THR A 273 1.11 -10.43 8.25
C THR A 273 2.02 -9.46 9.00
N TYR A 274 3.32 -9.75 9.02
CA TYR A 274 4.29 -8.87 9.65
C TYR A 274 4.85 -7.89 8.61
N TRP A 275 4.93 -6.63 8.99
CA TRP A 275 5.77 -5.65 8.32
C TRP A 275 7.16 -5.75 8.93
N ASP A 276 8.18 -5.92 8.09
CA ASP A 276 9.54 -5.82 8.57
C ASP A 276 9.83 -4.35 8.91
N VAL A 277 9.81 -4.02 10.20
CA VAL A 277 10.20 -2.68 10.69
C VAL A 277 11.62 -2.34 10.17
N GLY A 278 12.44 -3.36 9.92
CA GLY A 278 13.70 -3.38 9.17
C GLY A 278 13.69 -2.55 7.89
N THR A 279 12.62 -2.66 7.09
CA THR A 279 12.49 -2.00 5.78
C THR A 279 12.09 -0.53 5.86
N LEU A 280 11.73 -0.02 7.04
CA LEU A 280 11.43 1.40 7.21
C LEU A 280 12.71 2.24 7.01
N GLY A 281 12.57 3.37 6.33
CA GLY A 281 13.68 4.29 6.10
C GLY A 281 14.39 4.70 7.40
N ARG A 282 15.70 4.95 7.28
CA ARG A 282 16.51 5.59 8.32
C ARG A 282 16.60 7.07 8.08
N CYS A 283 16.81 7.83 9.15
CA CYS A 283 17.05 9.26 9.02
C CYS A 283 18.48 9.51 8.54
N ASP A 284 18.64 10.42 7.58
CA ASP A 284 19.98 10.78 7.06
C ASP A 284 20.81 11.54 8.11
N LEU A 285 20.16 12.35 8.94
CA LEU A 285 20.79 13.09 10.05
C LEU A 285 21.00 12.22 11.29
N GLU A 286 20.20 11.18 11.49
CA GLU A 286 20.34 10.23 12.61
C GLU A 286 20.21 8.77 12.13
N PRO A 287 21.27 8.17 11.55
CA PRO A 287 21.18 6.88 10.87
C PRO A 287 20.81 5.68 11.75
N SER A 288 20.95 5.79 13.08
CA SER A 288 20.45 4.79 14.03
C SER A 288 18.92 4.76 14.11
N ASP A 289 18.29 5.89 13.79
CA ASP A 289 16.89 6.14 14.09
C ASP A 289 16.02 5.89 12.85
N ARG A 290 14.76 5.50 13.10
CA ARG A 290 13.76 5.37 12.03
C ARG A 290 13.18 6.73 11.70
N VAL A 291 12.77 6.89 10.45
CA VAL A 291 12.00 8.06 10.03
C VAL A 291 10.67 8.18 10.78
N ALA A 292 10.29 9.40 11.15
CA ALA A 292 9.09 9.69 11.91
C ALA A 292 7.83 9.63 11.02
N PRO A 293 6.74 9.00 11.47
CA PRO A 293 5.46 9.10 10.79
C PRO A 293 4.89 10.51 10.90
N VAL A 294 4.12 10.94 9.90
CA VAL A 294 3.47 12.26 9.89
C VAL A 294 2.53 12.45 11.08
N ALA A 295 1.93 11.36 11.58
CA ALA A 295 1.08 11.36 12.78
C ALA A 295 1.87 11.60 14.10
N ASP A 296 3.19 11.62 14.08
CA ASP A 296 3.99 11.97 15.26
C ASP A 296 3.80 13.44 15.61
N CYS A 297 3.60 13.77 16.90
CA CYS A 297 3.34 15.15 17.32
C CYS A 297 4.42 16.15 16.85
N TYR A 298 5.69 15.77 16.90
CA TYR A 298 6.79 16.64 16.46
C TYR A 298 6.88 16.70 14.94
N ALA A 299 6.62 15.60 14.24
CA ALA A 299 6.63 15.57 12.77
C ALA A 299 5.47 16.39 12.18
N SER A 300 4.29 16.31 12.79
CA SER A 300 3.11 17.09 12.42
C SER A 300 3.40 18.59 12.52
N ARG A 301 3.95 19.02 13.66
CA ARG A 301 4.39 20.40 13.90
C ARG A 301 5.49 20.85 12.93
N PHE A 302 6.55 20.05 12.78
CA PHE A 302 7.69 20.36 11.92
C PHE A 302 7.28 20.64 10.47
N ARG A 303 6.32 19.89 9.92
CA ARG A 303 5.82 20.12 8.56
C ARG A 303 5.15 21.48 8.39
N VAL A 304 4.46 21.97 9.42
CA VAL A 304 3.84 23.29 9.39
C VAL A 304 4.91 24.36 9.49
N ILE A 305 5.83 24.26 10.47
CA ILE A 305 6.91 25.23 10.63
C ILE A 305 7.80 25.31 9.40
N GLU A 306 8.22 24.17 8.85
CA GLU A 306 8.99 24.12 7.59
C GLU A 306 8.22 24.78 6.44
N TYR A 307 6.91 24.58 6.36
CA TYR A 307 6.09 25.21 5.32
C TYR A 307 6.04 26.73 5.52
N VAL A 308 5.76 27.20 6.73
CA VAL A 308 5.61 28.64 7.04
C VAL A 308 6.93 29.39 6.91
N ASN A 309 8.06 28.82 7.38
CA ASN A 309 9.38 29.44 7.26
C ASN A 309 9.83 29.62 5.80
N ASN A 310 9.26 28.84 4.87
CA ASN A 310 9.53 28.95 3.44
C ASN A 310 8.58 29.92 2.72
N ILE A 311 7.58 30.49 3.41
CA ILE A 311 6.70 31.50 2.80
C ILE A 311 7.51 32.78 2.59
N ARG A 312 7.42 33.30 1.38
CA ARG A 312 7.86 34.65 1.06
C ARG A 312 6.70 35.42 0.47
N ILE A 313 6.57 36.68 0.87
CA ILE A 313 5.56 37.61 0.41
C ILE A 313 6.25 38.76 -0.32
N GLN A 314 5.77 39.08 -1.51
CA GLN A 314 6.08 40.32 -2.20
C GLN A 314 4.91 41.27 -1.96
N ARG A 315 5.19 42.45 -1.40
CA ARG A 315 4.15 43.45 -1.10
C ARG A 315 4.02 44.46 -2.25
N PRO A 316 2.95 45.27 -2.26
CA PRO A 316 2.73 46.26 -3.31
C PRO A 316 3.90 47.25 -3.38
N GLY A 317 4.50 47.38 -4.56
CA GLY A 317 5.63 48.29 -4.80
C GLY A 317 7.02 47.72 -4.44
N GLU A 318 7.09 46.51 -3.86
CA GLU A 318 8.36 45.81 -3.62
C GLU A 318 8.73 44.94 -4.83
N THR A 319 10.01 44.90 -5.18
CA THR A 319 10.54 44.04 -6.26
C THR A 319 11.01 42.68 -5.76
N GLU A 320 11.24 42.54 -4.46
CA GLU A 320 11.81 41.35 -3.84
C GLU A 320 10.79 40.58 -2.99
N PHE A 321 11.09 39.31 -2.75
CA PHE A 321 10.27 38.40 -1.96
C PHE A 321 10.82 38.36 -0.53
N GLU A 322 10.07 38.93 0.41
CA GLU A 322 10.50 39.03 1.81
C GLU A 322 9.94 37.89 2.68
N PRO A 323 10.65 37.49 3.76
CA PRO A 323 10.08 36.63 4.80
C PRO A 323 8.84 37.23 5.46
N LEU A 324 8.05 36.37 6.11
CA LEU A 324 6.93 36.84 6.95
C LEU A 324 7.47 37.54 8.20
N SER A 325 6.80 38.61 8.63
CA SER A 325 7.08 39.22 9.94
C SER A 325 6.73 38.27 11.08
N GLN A 326 7.20 38.56 12.30
CA GLN A 326 6.95 37.70 13.47
C GLN A 326 5.45 37.49 13.74
N ASP A 327 4.64 38.56 13.65
CA ASP A 327 3.20 38.48 13.87
C ASP A 327 2.47 37.73 12.75
N GLU A 328 2.88 37.96 11.49
CA GLU A 328 2.34 37.25 10.34
C GLU A 328 2.65 35.75 10.41
N HIS A 329 3.89 35.41 10.75
CA HIS A 329 4.33 34.03 10.95
C HIS A 329 3.49 33.35 12.04
N ALA A 330 3.38 33.96 13.22
CA ALA A 330 2.60 33.44 14.33
C ALA A 330 1.12 33.26 13.95
N ALA A 331 0.52 34.22 13.23
CA ALA A 331 -0.85 34.14 12.76
C ALA A 331 -1.07 32.97 11.77
N VAL A 332 -0.15 32.75 10.84
CA VAL A 332 -0.23 31.63 9.89
C VAL A 332 -0.05 30.29 10.62
N VAL A 333 0.92 30.18 11.53
CA VAL A 333 1.14 28.96 12.32
C VAL A 333 -0.09 28.61 13.16
N ASP A 334 -0.68 29.58 13.85
CA ASP A 334 -1.90 29.38 14.65
C ASP A 334 -3.07 28.92 13.78
N LYS A 335 -3.27 29.58 12.63
CA LYS A 335 -4.35 29.25 11.69
C LYS A 335 -4.22 27.82 11.16
N LEU A 336 -3.01 27.42 10.72
CA LEU A 336 -2.74 26.08 10.21
C LEU A 336 -2.76 24.99 11.29
N GLY A 337 -2.53 25.36 12.56
CA GLY A 337 -2.65 24.46 13.71
C GLY A 337 -4.09 24.13 14.10
N LYS A 338 -5.05 24.99 13.75
CA LYS A 338 -6.48 24.83 14.09
C LYS A 338 -7.31 24.18 12.99
N GLN A 339 -6.80 24.07 11.78
CA GLN A 339 -7.54 23.52 10.64
C GLN A 339 -7.15 22.08 10.32
N LYS A 340 -8.14 21.24 9.99
CA LYS A 340 -7.90 19.89 9.48
C LYS A 340 -7.22 19.93 8.09
N THR A 341 -7.66 20.84 7.24
CA THR A 341 -7.16 21.08 5.87
C THR A 341 -7.06 22.57 5.61
N ALA A 342 -6.09 23.01 4.81
CA ALA A 342 -5.89 24.42 4.47
C ALA A 342 -5.65 24.62 2.98
N THR A 343 -5.92 25.83 2.49
CA THR A 343 -5.63 26.29 1.12
C THR A 343 -4.78 27.57 1.16
N ILE A 344 -4.29 28.03 0.01
CA ILE A 344 -3.57 29.32 -0.07
C ILE A 344 -4.47 30.46 0.42
N SER A 345 -5.79 30.38 0.17
CA SER A 345 -6.75 31.34 0.72
C SER A 345 -6.75 31.37 2.26
N THR A 346 -6.59 30.23 2.93
CA THR A 346 -6.42 30.19 4.40
C THR A 346 -5.19 31.00 4.83
N VAL A 347 -4.06 30.87 4.12
CA VAL A 347 -2.82 31.61 4.42
C VAL A 347 -3.04 33.11 4.19
N ARG A 348 -3.65 33.49 3.07
CA ARG A 348 -4.02 34.89 2.77
C ARG A 348 -4.91 35.50 3.85
N GLN A 349 -5.88 34.75 4.36
CA GLN A 349 -6.73 35.18 5.49
C GLN A 349 -5.93 35.40 6.78
N ALA A 350 -4.98 34.51 7.09
CA ALA A 350 -4.13 34.67 8.27
C ALA A 350 -3.22 35.91 8.16
N LEU A 351 -2.74 36.20 6.95
CA LEU A 351 -1.94 37.39 6.62
C LEU A 351 -2.77 38.65 6.44
N LYS A 352 -4.11 38.58 6.52
CA LYS A 352 -5.04 39.70 6.28
C LYS A 352 -4.92 40.34 4.88
N ILE A 353 -4.49 39.56 3.89
CA ILE A 353 -4.39 39.97 2.48
C ILE A 353 -5.51 39.36 1.61
N ASP A 354 -6.60 38.93 2.24
CA ASP A 354 -7.79 38.44 1.57
C ASP A 354 -8.78 39.59 1.24
N LYS A 355 -9.72 39.34 0.31
CA LYS A 355 -10.69 40.35 -0.16
C LYS A 355 -11.45 41.05 0.96
N LYS A 356 -11.77 40.34 2.06
CA LYS A 356 -12.55 40.91 3.16
C LYS A 356 -11.69 41.84 4.01
N SER A 357 -10.46 41.43 4.30
CA SER A 357 -9.51 42.23 5.09
C SER A 357 -9.06 43.49 4.37
N LEU A 358 -8.92 43.43 3.05
CA LEU A 358 -8.49 44.57 2.21
C LEU A 358 -9.62 45.51 1.77
N LYS A 359 -10.89 45.24 2.13
CA LYS A 359 -12.08 45.99 1.67
C LYS A 359 -12.04 47.50 1.95
N LYS A 360 -11.26 47.93 2.95
CA LYS A 360 -11.06 49.36 3.32
C LYS A 360 -9.63 49.86 3.06
N SER A 361 -8.81 49.06 2.40
CA SER A 361 -7.43 49.41 2.06
C SER A 361 -7.34 49.94 0.63
N ASN A 362 -6.25 50.64 0.31
CA ASN A 362 -5.96 51.07 -1.05
C ASN A 362 -5.39 49.94 -1.94
N PHE A 363 -5.27 48.72 -1.40
CA PHE A 363 -4.66 47.59 -2.08
C PHE A 363 -5.69 46.51 -2.38
N SER A 364 -5.47 45.83 -3.50
CA SER A 364 -6.18 44.63 -3.92
C SER A 364 -5.43 43.37 -3.47
N THR A 365 -6.12 42.23 -3.54
CA THR A 365 -5.51 40.92 -3.27
C THR A 365 -4.41 40.55 -4.25
N ASP A 366 -4.41 41.14 -5.43
CA ASP A 366 -3.48 40.82 -6.52
C ASP A 366 -2.19 41.64 -6.40
N ASP A 367 -2.18 42.67 -5.55
CA ASP A 367 -0.99 43.47 -5.25
C ASP A 367 -0.02 42.76 -4.30
N PHE A 368 -0.44 41.64 -3.72
CA PHE A 368 0.38 40.76 -2.90
C PHE A 368 0.61 39.44 -3.62
N VAL A 369 1.87 39.02 -3.71
CA VAL A 369 2.23 37.74 -4.34
C VAL A 369 2.94 36.87 -3.31
N LEU A 370 2.45 35.63 -3.13
CA LEU A 370 3.12 34.64 -2.31
C LEU A 370 3.96 33.73 -3.21
N ASN A 371 5.20 33.42 -2.80
CA ASN A 371 6.03 32.46 -3.55
C ASN A 371 5.36 31.06 -3.69
N LEU A 372 4.45 30.75 -2.77
CA LEU A 372 3.59 29.56 -2.76
C LEU A 372 2.64 29.47 -3.97
N GLU A 373 2.26 30.61 -4.56
CA GLU A 373 1.28 30.68 -5.66
C GLU A 373 1.86 30.19 -6.99
N ARG A 374 3.19 30.02 -7.08
CA ARG A 374 3.86 29.37 -8.22
C ARG A 374 3.46 27.90 -8.36
N ASP A 375 2.93 27.28 -7.30
CA ASP A 375 2.44 25.91 -7.32
C ASP A 375 1.14 25.76 -6.52
N GLU A 376 0.02 26.23 -7.10
CA GLU A 376 -1.33 26.14 -6.51
C GLU A 376 -1.75 24.71 -6.09
N GLN A 377 -1.13 23.67 -6.66
CA GLN A 377 -1.41 22.28 -6.32
C GLN A 377 -0.73 21.83 -5.02
N ARG A 378 0.28 22.56 -4.54
CA ARG A 378 0.95 22.30 -3.26
C ARG A 378 0.14 22.92 -2.12
N LEU A 379 -0.78 22.13 -1.58
CA LEU A 379 -1.59 22.55 -0.43
C LEU A 379 -0.72 22.84 0.82
N PRO A 380 -1.08 23.84 1.64
CA PRO A 380 -0.44 24.07 2.92
C PRO A 380 -0.50 22.84 3.83
N ASN A 381 0.60 22.60 4.56
CA ASN A 381 0.63 21.60 5.60
C ASN A 381 -0.18 22.07 6.82
N THR A 382 -0.99 21.19 7.40
CA THR A 382 -1.68 21.41 8.67
C THR A 382 -1.10 20.52 9.77
N ASP A 383 -1.28 20.95 11.03
CA ASP A 383 -0.85 20.19 12.20
C ASP A 383 -2.00 19.32 12.70
N TRP A 384 -2.05 18.07 12.23
CA TRP A 384 -3.05 17.10 12.64
C TRP A 384 -3.04 16.88 14.16
N PHE A 385 -1.86 16.72 14.77
CA PHE A 385 -1.79 16.46 16.21
C PHE A 385 -2.31 17.65 17.01
N ALA A 386 -1.95 18.88 16.64
CA ALA A 386 -2.47 20.07 17.29
C ALA A 386 -4.00 20.14 17.16
N CYS A 387 -4.53 20.02 15.94
CA CYS A 387 -5.96 20.17 15.66
C CYS A 387 -6.82 19.04 16.26
N ALA A 388 -6.42 17.78 16.05
CA ALA A 388 -7.25 16.61 16.37
C ALA A 388 -7.03 16.07 17.79
N ILE A 389 -5.89 16.37 18.43
CA ILE A 389 -5.54 15.82 19.76
C ILE A 389 -5.32 16.94 20.78
N ALA A 390 -4.41 17.88 20.50
CA ALA A 390 -4.01 18.86 21.49
C ALA A 390 -5.11 19.88 21.81
N SER A 391 -5.75 20.48 20.79
CA SER A 391 -6.82 21.47 20.99
C SER A 391 -8.04 20.90 21.72
N PRO A 392 -8.56 19.70 21.40
CA PRO A 392 -9.61 19.05 22.21
C PRO A 392 -9.18 18.81 23.66
N LEU A 393 -7.96 18.31 23.89
CA LEU A 393 -7.46 18.09 25.25
C LEU A 393 -7.31 19.39 26.05
N GLN A 394 -6.90 20.49 25.42
CA GLN A 394 -6.85 21.82 26.06
C GLN A 394 -8.25 22.28 26.49
N LYS A 395 -9.27 22.09 25.65
CA LYS A 395 -10.66 22.43 25.98
C LYS A 395 -11.17 21.61 27.17
N GLU A 396 -10.74 20.37 27.30
CA GLU A 396 -11.07 19.49 28.44
C GLU A 396 -10.17 19.73 29.68
N GLY A 397 -9.34 20.78 29.68
CA GLY A 397 -8.53 21.19 30.84
C GLY A 397 -7.18 20.47 30.99
N HIS A 398 -6.74 19.69 30.01
CA HIS A 398 -5.51 18.88 30.09
C HIS A 398 -4.25 19.58 29.53
N THR A 399 -4.17 20.91 29.62
CA THR A 399 -3.02 21.68 29.11
C THR A 399 -1.70 21.27 29.76
N GLY A 400 -1.70 20.97 31.07
CA GLY A 400 -0.49 20.53 31.79
C GLY A 400 0.10 19.21 31.28
N LEU A 401 -0.74 18.31 30.74
CA LEU A 401 -0.27 17.08 30.11
C LEU A 401 0.51 17.38 28.82
N LEU A 402 0.02 18.32 28.03
CA LEU A 402 0.64 18.72 26.75
C LEU A 402 1.94 19.49 26.95
N SER A 403 2.04 20.28 28.01
CA SER A 403 3.26 21.01 28.38
C SER A 403 4.35 20.10 28.96
N SER A 404 3.98 18.95 29.53
CA SER A 404 4.96 17.98 30.05
C SER A 404 5.56 17.14 28.93
N THR A 405 6.86 17.30 28.66
CA THR A 405 7.58 16.50 27.65
C THR A 405 7.44 14.99 27.87
N VAL A 406 7.43 14.56 29.13
CA VAL A 406 7.31 13.14 29.50
C VAL A 406 5.89 12.61 29.20
N GLN A 407 4.85 13.34 29.61
CA GLN A 407 3.47 12.90 29.40
C GLN A 407 3.08 12.98 27.93
N LEU A 408 3.46 14.04 27.22
CA LEU A 408 3.28 14.17 25.77
C LEU A 408 3.95 13.02 25.01
N ALA A 409 5.17 12.61 25.41
CA ALA A 409 5.85 11.47 24.80
C ALA A 409 5.10 10.14 25.04
N LYS A 410 4.51 9.95 26.22
CA LYS A 410 3.69 8.76 26.51
C LYS A 410 2.40 8.76 25.68
N LEU A 411 1.71 9.90 25.58
CA LEU A 411 0.50 10.07 24.76
C LEU A 411 0.80 9.79 23.28
N ASN A 412 1.82 10.44 22.72
CA ASN A 412 2.24 10.24 21.34
C ASN A 412 2.64 8.76 21.07
N LYS A 413 3.34 8.11 22.01
CA LYS A 413 3.67 6.68 21.89
C LYS A 413 2.42 5.79 21.90
N ALA A 414 1.40 6.10 22.69
CA ALA A 414 0.14 5.36 22.70
C ALA A 414 -0.61 5.51 21.36
N ILE A 415 -0.76 6.74 20.87
CA ILE A 415 -1.40 7.08 19.59
C ILE A 415 -0.75 6.37 18.41
N LEU A 416 0.59 6.27 18.39
CA LEU A 416 1.34 5.64 17.31
C LEU A 416 1.40 4.11 17.39
N ARG A 417 1.11 3.52 18.56
CA ARG A 417 1.23 2.06 18.78
C ARG A 417 0.04 1.28 18.25
N PHE A 418 -1.17 1.81 18.45
CA PHE A 418 -2.43 1.12 18.15
C PHE A 418 -2.95 1.54 16.77
N ASP A 419 -3.70 0.68 16.07
CA ASP A 419 -4.27 0.98 14.74
C ASP A 419 -5.79 1.23 14.80
N PRO A 420 -6.31 2.40 14.36
CA PRO A 420 -7.75 2.65 14.26
C PRO A 420 -8.51 1.63 13.43
N ALA A 421 -7.83 0.95 12.50
CA ALA A 421 -8.45 -0.08 11.67
C ALA A 421 -8.59 -1.45 12.37
N GLU A 422 -8.12 -1.60 13.61
CA GLU A 422 -8.21 -2.83 14.40
C GLU A 422 -9.22 -2.63 15.56
N PRO A 423 -10.35 -3.37 15.60
CA PRO A 423 -11.41 -3.17 16.59
C PRO A 423 -10.94 -3.28 18.05
N ASP A 424 -10.04 -4.22 18.35
CA ASP A 424 -9.52 -4.45 19.70
C ASP A 424 -8.60 -3.32 20.19
N ASP A 425 -8.04 -2.54 19.27
CA ASP A 425 -6.99 -1.56 19.57
C ASP A 425 -7.57 -0.28 20.18
N GLU A 426 -8.84 0.05 19.91
CA GLU A 426 -9.53 1.14 20.60
C GLU A 426 -9.61 0.87 22.11
N ALA A 427 -10.07 -0.32 22.50
CA ALA A 427 -10.16 -0.73 23.91
C ALA A 427 -8.79 -0.72 24.60
N ARG A 428 -7.75 -1.20 23.92
CA ARG A 428 -6.37 -1.17 24.44
C ARG A 428 -5.82 0.26 24.58
N LEU A 429 -6.15 1.14 23.64
CA LEU A 429 -5.76 2.54 23.71
C LEU A 429 -6.47 3.23 24.88
N ARG A 430 -7.78 3.05 25.04
CA ARG A 430 -8.55 3.57 26.20
C ARG A 430 -7.90 3.19 27.53
N ASN A 431 -7.59 1.90 27.72
CA ASN A 431 -6.91 1.41 28.92
C ASN A 431 -5.55 2.09 29.14
N LYS A 432 -4.79 2.35 28.07
CA LYS A 432 -3.51 3.08 28.17
C LYS A 432 -3.69 4.56 28.54
N LEU A 433 -4.74 5.21 28.05
CA LEU A 433 -4.99 6.63 28.29
C LEU A 433 -5.42 6.90 29.74
N VAL A 434 -6.07 5.95 30.41
CA VAL A 434 -6.39 6.03 31.85
C VAL A 434 -5.12 6.28 32.68
N HIS A 435 -4.01 5.63 32.35
CA HIS A 435 -2.73 5.83 33.07
C HIS A 435 -2.10 7.22 32.87
N LEU A 436 -2.62 8.03 31.94
CA LEU A 436 -2.22 9.42 31.75
C LEU A 436 -3.05 10.40 32.59
N LYS A 437 -3.93 9.90 33.46
CA LYS A 437 -4.83 10.70 34.32
C LYS A 437 -5.74 11.65 33.52
N LEU A 438 -6.11 11.25 32.30
CA LEU A 438 -7.11 11.97 31.51
C LEU A 438 -8.51 11.76 32.09
N SER A 439 -9.35 12.78 32.04
CA SER A 439 -10.79 12.66 32.32
C SER A 439 -11.45 11.78 31.26
N GLN A 440 -12.63 11.22 31.54
CA GLN A 440 -13.36 10.40 30.56
C GLN A 440 -13.59 11.16 29.24
N LYS A 441 -14.02 12.43 29.34
CA LYS A 441 -14.15 13.32 28.17
C LYS A 441 -12.83 13.53 27.43
N GLY A 442 -11.72 13.66 28.15
CA GLY A 442 -10.38 13.76 27.57
C GLY A 442 -9.96 12.48 26.84
N ILE A 443 -10.30 11.31 27.37
CA ILE A 443 -10.07 10.02 26.70
C ILE A 443 -10.89 9.96 25.41
N ASP A 444 -12.19 10.27 25.48
CA ASP A 444 -13.08 10.24 24.32
C ASP A 444 -12.62 11.22 23.22
N ALA A 445 -12.15 12.41 23.60
CA ALA A 445 -11.56 13.37 22.68
C ALA A 445 -10.31 12.83 21.96
N VAL A 446 -9.42 12.12 22.68
CA VAL A 446 -8.24 11.49 22.07
C VAL A 446 -8.64 10.36 21.12
N ILE A 447 -9.63 9.54 21.48
CA ILE A 447 -10.10 8.44 20.62
C ILE A 447 -10.70 9.00 19.33
N GLU A 448 -11.51 10.04 19.42
CA GLU A 448 -12.13 10.65 18.24
C GLU A 448 -11.07 11.26 17.31
N GLY A 449 -10.08 11.96 17.86
CA GLY A 449 -8.93 12.43 17.08
C GLY A 449 -8.12 11.27 16.48
N TRP A 450 -7.88 10.20 17.25
CA TRP A 450 -7.11 9.03 16.85
C TRP A 450 -7.76 8.25 15.70
N ARG A 451 -9.09 8.21 15.60
CA ARG A 451 -9.81 7.62 14.45
C ARG A 451 -9.44 8.29 13.13
N THR A 452 -9.16 9.59 13.14
CA THR A 452 -8.74 10.37 11.96
C THR A 452 -7.23 10.38 11.72
N ARG A 453 -6.46 9.58 12.47
CA ARG A 453 -4.99 9.63 12.44
C ARG A 453 -4.44 9.32 11.04
N PRO A 454 -3.49 10.14 10.53
CA PRO A 454 -2.76 9.84 9.31
C PRO A 454 -2.13 8.44 9.33
N LYS A 455 -2.14 7.75 8.19
CA LYS A 455 -1.54 6.42 8.06
C LYS A 455 -0.05 6.47 8.41
N LEU A 456 0.42 5.50 9.19
CA LEU A 456 1.82 5.45 9.67
C LEU A 456 2.86 5.13 8.59
N GLU A 457 2.41 4.78 7.38
CA GLU A 457 3.24 4.65 6.19
C GLU A 457 3.67 6.01 5.61
N ASN A 458 2.90 7.07 5.87
CA ASN A 458 3.27 8.43 5.50
C ASN A 458 4.31 8.94 6.51
N ARG A 459 5.55 9.09 6.07
CA ARG A 459 6.69 9.44 6.93
C ARG A 459 7.53 10.56 6.33
N LEU A 460 8.20 11.31 7.21
CA LEU A 460 9.23 12.27 6.81
C LEU A 460 10.53 11.55 6.44
N LYS A 461 11.52 12.28 5.92
CA LYS A 461 12.90 11.77 5.76
C LYS A 461 13.74 11.89 7.04
N LEU A 462 13.18 12.49 8.08
CA LEU A 462 13.82 12.75 9.36
C LEU A 462 13.27 11.85 10.47
N SER A 463 14.11 11.53 11.45
CA SER A 463 13.69 10.87 12.70
C SER A 463 13.08 11.87 13.67
N ARG A 464 12.35 11.38 14.67
CA ARG A 464 11.82 12.23 15.75
C ARG A 464 12.94 12.98 16.47
N ARG A 465 14.07 12.32 16.72
CA ARG A 465 15.27 12.93 17.34
C ARG A 465 15.79 14.09 16.50
N ALA A 466 15.96 13.87 15.18
CA ALA A 466 16.43 14.91 14.29
C ALA A 466 15.48 16.11 14.26
N ILE A 467 14.17 15.85 14.18
CA ILE A 467 13.14 16.88 14.21
C ILE A 467 13.20 17.68 15.52
N ARG A 468 13.30 17.02 16.67
CA ARG A 468 13.40 17.68 17.99
C ARG A 468 14.68 18.49 18.17
N ASN A 469 15.77 18.12 17.50
CA ASN A 469 17.01 18.91 17.49
C ASN A 469 16.85 20.17 16.62
N LEU A 470 16.06 20.11 15.52
CA LEU A 470 15.92 21.22 14.57
C LEU A 470 14.80 22.22 14.93
N LEU A 471 13.69 21.73 15.48
CA LEU A 471 12.51 22.55 15.80
C LEU A 471 12.84 23.82 16.62
N PRO A 472 13.67 23.77 17.68
CA PRO A 472 13.99 24.96 18.48
C PRO A 472 14.60 26.10 17.65
N TYR A 473 15.40 25.79 16.62
CA TYR A 473 16.03 26.78 15.74
C TYR A 473 15.10 27.28 14.62
N MET A 474 14.00 26.56 14.36
CA MET A 474 13.03 26.88 13.32
C MET A 474 11.80 27.60 13.87
N GLU A 475 11.45 27.38 15.13
CA GLU A 475 10.32 28.02 15.82
C GLU A 475 10.66 29.38 16.41
N GLN A 476 11.90 29.84 16.24
CA GLN A 476 12.35 31.15 16.66
C GLN A 476 13.09 31.83 15.50
N PRO A 477 12.86 33.13 15.26
CA PRO A 477 13.67 33.89 14.33
C PRO A 477 15.11 33.97 14.85
N ASP A 478 16.05 34.21 13.94
CA ASP A 478 17.42 34.59 14.34
C ASP A 478 17.50 36.03 14.84
N SER A 479 18.72 36.48 15.15
CA SER A 479 18.99 37.85 15.63
C SER A 479 18.51 38.93 14.66
N ASP A 480 18.42 38.59 13.37
CA ASP A 480 18.05 39.50 12.30
C ASP A 480 16.55 39.41 11.97
N GLY A 481 15.78 38.65 12.76
CA GLY A 481 14.35 38.45 12.55
C GLY A 481 14.02 37.40 11.48
N HIS A 482 15.01 36.67 10.95
CA HIS A 482 14.83 35.71 9.86
C HIS A 482 14.43 34.32 10.36
N TRP A 483 13.40 33.76 9.73
CA TRP A 483 12.88 32.43 10.06
C TRP A 483 13.66 31.35 9.32
N ARG A 484 14.48 30.61 10.05
CA ARG A 484 15.37 29.59 9.49
C ARG A 484 14.59 28.49 8.76
N THR A 485 14.97 28.25 7.51
CA THR A 485 14.63 27.04 6.77
C THR A 485 15.22 25.80 7.44
N GLN A 486 14.79 24.61 7.02
CA GLN A 486 15.37 23.36 7.52
C GLN A 486 16.90 23.30 7.34
N ILE A 487 17.43 23.82 6.22
CA ILE A 487 18.86 23.77 5.93
C ILE A 487 19.61 24.72 6.84
N GLU A 488 19.13 25.95 7.01
CA GLU A 488 19.73 26.93 7.92
C GLU A 488 19.66 26.45 9.37
N ALA A 489 18.56 25.85 9.80
CA ALA A 489 18.43 25.27 11.14
C ALA A 489 19.42 24.12 11.40
N ARG A 490 19.76 23.35 10.35
CA ARG A 490 20.80 22.32 10.46
C ARG A 490 22.19 22.92 10.66
N CYS A 491 22.50 24.00 9.94
CA CYS A 491 23.75 24.72 10.14
C CYS A 491 23.77 25.34 11.54
N ALA A 492 22.70 26.03 11.95
CA ALA A 492 22.59 26.63 13.28
C ALA A 492 22.80 25.60 14.40
N TYR A 493 22.13 24.44 14.34
CA TYR A 493 22.36 23.36 15.30
C TYR A 493 23.80 22.82 15.28
N ALA A 494 24.43 22.74 14.10
CA ALA A 494 25.81 22.28 13.98
C ALA A 494 26.81 23.29 14.54
N ASP A 495 26.45 24.57 14.56
CA ASP A 495 27.33 25.69 14.90
C ASP A 495 27.13 26.17 16.34
N ASP A 496 25.97 25.89 16.94
CA ASP A 496 25.64 26.26 18.31
C ASP A 496 26.41 25.42 19.33
N GLU A 497 27.33 26.05 20.06
CA GLU A 497 28.16 25.44 21.09
C GLU A 497 27.34 24.88 22.27
N HIS A 498 26.19 25.47 22.55
CA HIS A 498 25.29 25.08 23.65
C HIS A 498 24.20 24.10 23.20
N ALA A 499 24.21 23.68 21.93
CA ALA A 499 23.27 22.71 21.41
C ALA A 499 23.29 21.43 22.26
N MET A 500 22.09 20.93 22.58
CA MET A 500 21.92 19.65 23.29
C MET A 500 21.15 18.69 22.41
N ASP A 501 21.62 17.45 22.34
CA ASP A 501 20.91 16.40 21.64
C ASP A 501 19.65 15.96 22.39
N SER A 502 18.49 16.05 21.73
CA SER A 502 17.17 15.83 22.34
C SER A 502 16.90 14.41 22.84
N ALA A 503 17.71 13.43 22.45
CA ALA A 503 17.58 12.05 22.89
C ALA A 503 18.52 11.71 24.05
N THR A 504 19.75 12.23 24.02
CA THR A 504 20.79 11.91 25.00
C THR A 504 20.96 12.96 26.10
N GLY A 505 20.49 14.20 25.88
CA GLY A 505 20.72 15.33 26.77
C GLY A 505 22.18 15.78 26.85
N LYS A 506 23.01 15.35 25.88
CA LYS A 506 24.45 15.66 25.82
C LYS A 506 24.75 16.58 24.64
N PRO A 507 25.85 17.34 24.67
CA PRO A 507 26.30 18.10 23.51
C PRO A 507 26.51 17.20 22.28
N PRO A 508 26.18 17.66 21.06
CA PRO A 508 26.39 16.89 19.85
C PRO A 508 27.88 16.73 19.57
N THR A 509 28.27 15.50 19.23
CA THR A 509 29.65 15.20 18.80
C THR A 509 30.01 15.97 17.52
N ASP A 510 31.29 16.24 17.27
CA ASP A 510 31.78 16.85 16.02
C ASP A 510 31.28 16.13 14.76
N GLU A 511 31.16 14.81 14.85
CA GLU A 511 30.65 13.97 13.77
C GLU A 511 29.16 14.20 13.51
N GLN A 512 28.38 14.42 14.57
CA GLN A 512 26.96 14.77 14.48
C GLN A 512 26.82 16.18 13.89
N ARG A 513 27.61 17.16 14.36
CA ARG A 513 27.65 18.53 13.82
C ARG A 513 27.96 18.54 12.32
N LYS A 514 29.02 17.83 11.90
CA LYS A 514 29.39 17.67 10.47
C LYS A 514 28.25 17.06 9.64
N ARG A 515 27.54 16.08 10.19
CA ARG A 515 26.42 15.40 9.50
C ARG A 515 25.22 16.34 9.33
N TYR A 516 24.89 17.13 10.35
CA TYR A 516 23.85 18.14 10.27
C TYR A 516 24.20 19.20 9.22
N ARG A 517 25.42 19.74 9.26
CA ARG A 517 25.88 20.75 8.30
C ARG A 517 25.88 20.23 6.86
N LEU A 518 26.52 19.10 6.60
CA LEU A 518 26.77 18.62 5.23
C LEU A 518 25.66 17.70 4.68
N GLY A 519 24.82 17.11 5.54
CA GLY A 519 23.85 16.08 5.15
C GLY A 519 24.48 14.76 4.73
N ARG A 520 25.81 14.64 4.80
CA ARG A 520 26.56 13.43 4.45
C ARG A 520 26.49 12.43 5.60
N GLY A 521 25.73 11.36 5.43
CA GLY A 521 25.69 10.25 6.37
C GLY A 521 27.06 9.58 6.53
N ARG A 522 27.35 9.07 7.74
CA ARG A 522 28.51 8.19 7.97
C ARG A 522 28.37 6.92 7.13
N LEU A 523 29.50 6.33 6.76
CA LEU A 523 29.51 4.91 6.40
C LEU A 523 28.86 4.09 7.52
N ASN A 524 27.85 3.29 7.17
CA ASN A 524 27.17 2.44 8.13
C ASN A 524 28.15 1.42 8.75
N SER A 525 27.76 0.81 9.87
CA SER A 525 28.64 -0.13 10.59
C SER A 525 29.18 -1.25 9.68
N ALA A 526 28.34 -1.78 8.80
CA ALA A 526 28.72 -2.81 7.83
C ALA A 526 29.78 -2.31 6.83
N SER A 527 29.64 -1.08 6.34
CA SER A 527 30.60 -0.46 5.40
C SER A 527 31.95 -0.20 6.06
N ARG A 528 31.95 0.27 7.32
CA ARG A 528 33.18 0.43 8.10
C ARG A 528 33.86 -0.90 8.38
N HIS A 529 33.08 -1.91 8.76
CA HIS A 529 33.59 -3.26 9.00
C HIS A 529 34.17 -3.88 7.71
N TYR A 530 33.50 -3.68 6.57
CA TYR A 530 34.00 -4.12 5.26
C TYR A 530 35.37 -3.51 4.95
N LEU A 531 35.50 -2.17 5.04
CA LEU A 531 36.79 -1.49 4.80
C LEU A 531 37.88 -1.91 5.80
N LYS A 532 37.52 -2.20 7.06
CA LYS A 532 38.47 -2.72 8.04
C LYS A 532 38.96 -4.13 7.69
N LYS A 533 38.08 -4.97 7.14
CA LYS A 533 38.41 -6.35 6.73
C LYS A 533 39.12 -6.40 5.37
N HIS A 534 38.87 -5.40 4.53
CA HIS A 534 39.39 -5.27 3.17
C HIS A 534 40.11 -3.92 3.02
N PRO A 535 41.27 -3.72 3.68
CA PRO A 535 42.02 -2.46 3.60
C PRO A 535 42.51 -2.13 2.18
N GLU A 536 42.65 -3.15 1.32
CA GLU A 536 42.98 -3.04 -0.10
C GLU A 536 41.85 -2.46 -0.97
N GLU A 537 40.63 -2.38 -0.43
CA GLU A 537 39.47 -1.84 -1.11
C GLU A 537 39.28 -0.36 -0.75
N TYR A 538 39.50 0.54 -1.72
CA TYR A 538 39.40 1.99 -1.50
C TYR A 538 37.98 2.49 -1.19
N LEU A 539 36.95 1.73 -1.54
CA LEU A 539 35.54 2.11 -1.39
C LEU A 539 34.74 1.00 -0.71
N PRO A 540 33.75 1.35 0.14
CA PRO A 540 32.87 0.35 0.74
C PRO A 540 31.99 -0.31 -0.32
N LEU A 541 31.32 -1.41 0.04
CA LEU A 541 30.28 -1.97 -0.81
C LEU A 541 29.15 -0.96 -1.05
N PRO A 542 28.54 -0.95 -2.24
CA PRO A 542 27.40 -0.10 -2.52
C PRO A 542 26.23 -0.36 -1.57
N PRO A 543 25.40 0.66 -1.27
CA PRO A 543 24.20 0.47 -0.45
C PRO A 543 23.25 -0.53 -1.10
N VAL A 544 22.47 -1.24 -0.27
CA VAL A 544 21.45 -2.19 -0.75
C VAL A 544 20.26 -1.41 -1.32
N LEU A 545 20.30 -1.15 -2.63
CA LEU A 545 19.20 -0.49 -3.36
C LEU A 545 18.12 -1.51 -3.71
N SER A 546 16.84 -1.19 -3.49
CA SER A 546 15.72 -2.11 -3.73
C SER A 546 15.58 -2.50 -5.20
N ASN A 547 15.84 -1.56 -6.12
CA ASN A 547 15.83 -1.80 -7.56
C ASN A 547 17.09 -2.60 -7.96
N PRO A 548 16.95 -3.84 -8.46
CA PRO A 548 18.09 -4.69 -8.81
C PRO A 548 18.88 -4.18 -10.03
N VAL A 549 18.25 -3.44 -10.95
CA VAL A 549 18.92 -2.84 -12.12
C VAL A 549 19.88 -1.75 -11.65
N VAL A 550 19.36 -0.78 -10.90
CA VAL A 550 20.17 0.31 -10.32
C VAL A 550 21.25 -0.25 -9.40
N ARG A 551 20.91 -1.23 -8.57
CA ARG A 551 21.89 -1.90 -7.70
C ARG A 551 23.06 -2.43 -8.52
N LYS A 552 22.80 -3.14 -9.61
CA LYS A 552 23.86 -3.73 -10.43
C LYS A 552 24.73 -2.66 -11.11
N ALA A 553 24.10 -1.64 -11.69
CA ALA A 553 24.83 -0.51 -12.29
C ALA A 553 25.77 0.18 -11.28
N ILE A 554 25.31 0.41 -10.04
CA ILE A 554 26.15 1.03 -9.00
C ILE A 554 27.33 0.13 -8.58
N TYR A 555 27.17 -1.20 -8.60
CA TYR A 555 28.28 -2.12 -8.38
C TYR A 555 29.35 -2.01 -9.47
N GLU A 556 28.93 -1.86 -10.74
CA GLU A 556 29.87 -1.66 -11.84
C GLU A 556 30.52 -0.27 -11.79
N VAL A 557 29.77 0.79 -11.47
CA VAL A 557 30.35 2.12 -11.20
C VAL A 557 31.43 2.04 -10.13
N ARG A 558 31.17 1.34 -9.01
CA ARG A 558 32.18 1.11 -7.98
C ARG A 558 33.41 0.40 -8.55
N ARG A 559 33.23 -0.61 -9.40
CA ARG A 559 34.33 -1.36 -10.02
C ARG A 559 35.22 -0.45 -10.86
N HIS A 560 34.64 0.43 -11.68
CA HIS A 560 35.39 1.40 -12.48
C HIS A 560 36.18 2.38 -11.60
N ILE A 561 35.57 2.93 -10.55
CA ILE A 561 36.26 3.85 -9.64
C ILE A 561 37.37 3.13 -8.85
N VAL A 562 37.13 1.90 -8.38
CA VAL A 562 38.16 1.11 -7.69
C VAL A 562 39.30 0.73 -8.62
N ALA A 563 39.02 0.43 -9.90
CA ALA A 563 40.06 0.17 -10.89
C ALA A 563 40.97 1.38 -11.09
N TYR A 564 40.38 2.57 -11.23
CA TYR A 564 41.14 3.83 -11.27
C TYR A 564 41.99 3.99 -10.01
N LEU A 565 41.39 3.88 -8.83
CA LEU A 565 42.11 4.06 -7.56
C LEU A 565 43.25 3.06 -7.41
N LYS A 566 43.08 1.80 -7.83
CA LYS A 566 44.16 0.80 -7.82
C LYS A 566 45.28 1.13 -8.81
N LYS A 567 44.95 1.60 -10.01
CA LYS A 567 45.95 1.94 -11.04
C LYS A 567 46.79 3.16 -10.66
N HIS A 568 46.22 4.08 -9.90
CA HIS A 568 46.85 5.34 -9.51
C HIS A 568 47.20 5.40 -8.00
N ASP A 569 47.49 4.25 -7.39
CA ASP A 569 47.95 4.13 -5.99
C ASP A 569 47.10 4.89 -4.96
N GLY A 570 45.79 4.91 -5.17
CA GLY A 570 44.82 5.57 -4.31
C GLY A 570 44.68 7.07 -4.51
N ARG A 571 45.35 7.67 -5.51
CA ARG A 571 45.17 9.08 -5.88
C ARG A 571 43.70 9.31 -6.20
N ARG A 572 43.05 10.21 -5.45
CA ARG A 572 41.66 10.57 -5.71
C ARG A 572 41.57 11.44 -6.96
N PRO A 573 40.53 11.28 -7.79
CA PRO A 573 40.29 12.20 -8.89
C PRO A 573 39.92 13.58 -8.33
N ASP A 574 40.33 14.63 -9.01
CA ASP A 574 39.99 16.01 -8.67
C ASP A 574 38.52 16.30 -8.98
N ARG A 575 37.99 15.65 -10.02
CA ARG A 575 36.60 15.78 -10.46
C ARG A 575 36.02 14.45 -10.93
N ILE A 576 34.75 14.21 -10.62
CA ILE A 576 33.96 13.14 -11.23
C ILE A 576 32.76 13.78 -11.92
N VAL A 577 32.63 13.55 -13.23
CA VAL A 577 31.50 13.97 -14.05
C VAL A 577 30.65 12.75 -14.32
N ILE A 578 29.36 12.82 -13.99
CA ILE A 578 28.44 11.70 -14.14
C ILE A 578 27.38 12.10 -15.15
N GLU A 579 27.29 11.35 -16.23
CA GLU A 579 26.15 11.36 -17.13
C GLU A 579 25.13 10.32 -16.63
N PHE A 580 23.94 10.80 -16.32
CA PHE A 580 22.78 9.95 -16.13
C PHE A 580 21.96 9.96 -17.42
N ALA A 581 21.24 8.88 -17.70
CA ALA A 581 20.25 8.85 -18.78
C ALA A 581 19.40 10.14 -18.77
N TRP A 582 19.28 10.77 -19.95
CA TRP A 582 18.84 12.14 -20.29
C TRP A 582 17.65 12.77 -19.53
N GLU A 583 16.91 12.02 -18.71
CA GLU A 583 15.72 12.52 -18.03
C GLU A 583 16.01 13.51 -16.89
N ALA A 584 17.21 13.51 -16.31
CA ALA A 584 17.53 14.31 -15.11
C ALA A 584 18.02 15.75 -15.40
N THR A 585 18.45 16.05 -16.63
CA THR A 585 19.11 17.31 -17.04
C THR A 585 18.31 18.06 -18.09
N LYS A 586 16.98 18.04 -17.97
CA LYS A 586 16.10 18.76 -18.92
C LYS A 586 16.14 20.27 -18.66
N PRO A 587 16.17 21.11 -19.71
CA PRO A 587 16.07 22.57 -19.56
C PRO A 587 14.82 22.97 -18.76
N ALA A 588 14.88 24.11 -18.05
CA ALA A 588 13.76 24.61 -17.24
C ALA A 588 12.42 24.62 -18.00
N ILE A 589 12.44 25.08 -19.26
CA ILE A 589 11.27 25.10 -20.16
C ILE A 589 10.67 23.69 -20.36
N VAL A 590 11.52 22.67 -20.51
CA VAL A 590 11.06 21.28 -20.70
C VAL A 590 10.50 20.72 -19.39
N ASN A 591 11.12 21.03 -18.26
CA ASN A 591 10.59 20.68 -16.94
C ASN A 591 9.24 21.35 -16.70
N ASP A 592 9.09 22.62 -17.03
CA ASP A 592 7.84 23.37 -16.89
C ASP A 592 6.75 22.82 -17.79
N ARG A 593 7.06 22.48 -19.05
CA ARG A 593 6.12 21.80 -19.96
C ARG A 593 5.70 20.43 -19.44
N MET A 594 6.64 19.64 -18.91
CA MET A 594 6.35 18.33 -18.31
C MET A 594 5.49 18.48 -17.04
N LEU A 595 5.80 19.47 -16.20
CA LEU A 595 5.05 19.81 -15.01
C LEU A 595 3.63 20.25 -15.39
N ALA A 596 3.46 21.13 -16.37
CA ALA A 596 2.17 21.56 -16.88
C ALA A 596 1.35 20.38 -17.43
N ARG A 597 1.97 19.46 -18.18
CA ARG A 597 1.31 18.24 -18.66
C ARG A 597 0.87 17.33 -17.52
N ASN A 598 1.70 17.16 -16.49
CA ASN A 598 1.35 16.37 -15.32
C ASN A 598 0.23 17.04 -14.50
N ARG A 599 0.28 18.36 -14.33
CA ARG A 599 -0.76 19.17 -13.66
C ARG A 599 -2.10 19.05 -14.37
N ASN A 600 -2.12 19.13 -15.70
CA ASN A 600 -3.34 18.95 -16.49
C ASN A 600 -3.90 17.52 -16.31
N ARG A 601 -3.04 16.50 -16.37
CA ARG A 601 -3.45 15.11 -16.09
C ARG A 601 -4.04 14.96 -14.69
N ASP A 602 -3.43 15.59 -13.68
CA ASP A 602 -3.93 15.53 -12.31
C ASP A 602 -5.22 16.32 -12.11
N GLN A 603 -5.42 17.43 -12.85
CA GLN A 603 -6.67 18.17 -12.87
C GLN A 603 -7.81 17.34 -13.49
N ILE A 604 -7.57 16.72 -14.64
CA ILE A 604 -8.53 15.80 -15.29
C ILE A 604 -8.90 14.67 -14.33
N ARG A 605 -7.91 14.05 -13.68
CA ARG A 605 -8.15 12.99 -12.69
C ARG A 605 -8.96 13.48 -11.50
N ARG A 606 -8.67 14.67 -10.99
CA ARG A 606 -9.43 15.30 -9.90
C ARG A 606 -10.88 15.56 -10.31
N GLN A 607 -11.10 16.07 -11.52
CA GLN A 607 -12.44 16.27 -12.06
C GLN A 607 -13.18 14.93 -12.15
N ILE A 608 -12.59 13.92 -12.78
CA ILE A 608 -13.15 12.55 -12.85
C ILE A 608 -13.49 12.03 -11.45
N ARG A 609 -12.59 12.23 -10.48
CA ARG A 609 -12.77 11.80 -9.10
C ARG A 609 -14.00 12.43 -8.45
N GLU A 610 -14.15 13.75 -8.57
CA GLU A 610 -15.22 14.48 -7.90
C GLU A 610 -16.55 14.41 -8.67
N SER A 611 -16.55 14.40 -10.00
CA SER A 611 -17.78 14.42 -10.81
C SER A 611 -18.35 13.04 -11.15
N ILE A 612 -17.52 11.99 -11.16
CA ILE A 612 -17.95 10.64 -11.57
C ILE A 612 -17.72 9.63 -10.44
N ILE A 613 -16.50 9.53 -9.92
CA ILE A 613 -16.15 8.46 -8.96
C ILE A 613 -16.82 8.67 -7.61
N ARG A 614 -16.71 9.86 -7.01
CA ARG A 614 -17.32 10.15 -5.71
C ARG A 614 -18.85 9.96 -5.76
N PRO A 615 -19.59 10.49 -6.75
CA PRO A 615 -21.03 10.22 -6.88
C PRO A 615 -21.37 8.74 -7.13
N ALA A 616 -20.54 8.02 -7.90
CA ALA A 616 -20.77 6.60 -8.17
C ALA A 616 -20.66 5.74 -6.91
N TRP A 617 -19.72 6.06 -6.01
CA TRP A 617 -19.47 5.34 -4.76
C TRP A 617 -20.26 5.88 -3.56
N GLY A 618 -20.80 7.10 -3.65
CA GLY A 618 -21.59 7.72 -2.58
C GLY A 618 -20.84 7.80 -1.25
N ALA A 619 -21.50 7.39 -0.16
CA ALA A 619 -20.92 7.36 1.18
C ALA A 619 -19.66 6.48 1.29
N LYS A 620 -19.50 5.48 0.42
CA LYS A 620 -18.37 4.53 0.47
C LYS A 620 -17.06 5.12 -0.04
N PHE A 621 -17.10 6.28 -0.71
CA PHE A 621 -15.91 6.87 -1.33
C PHE A 621 -14.76 7.12 -0.35
N ASP A 622 -15.06 7.63 0.85
CA ASP A 622 -14.02 7.99 1.83
C ASP A 622 -13.32 6.76 2.44
N SER A 623 -13.90 5.56 2.27
CA SER A 623 -13.29 4.29 2.66
C SER A 623 -12.31 3.72 1.62
N LEU A 624 -12.27 4.29 0.41
CA LEU A 624 -11.43 3.78 -0.67
C LEU A 624 -9.95 4.06 -0.41
N THR A 625 -9.10 3.07 -0.70
CA THR A 625 -7.65 3.32 -0.72
C THR A 625 -7.21 4.17 -1.91
N THR A 626 -6.05 4.82 -1.79
CA THR A 626 -5.44 5.59 -2.88
C THR A 626 -5.23 4.77 -4.16
N ASN A 627 -4.95 3.47 -4.05
CA ASN A 627 -4.78 2.60 -5.22
C ASN A 627 -6.10 2.32 -5.93
N GLN A 628 -7.20 2.13 -5.18
CA GLN A 628 -8.52 1.94 -5.77
C GLN A 628 -9.00 3.19 -6.50
N ILE A 629 -8.83 4.36 -5.87
CA ILE A 629 -9.17 5.63 -6.50
C ILE A 629 -8.40 5.78 -7.82
N LYS A 630 -7.10 5.46 -7.84
CA LYS A 630 -6.28 5.48 -9.07
C LYS A 630 -6.74 4.46 -10.12
N ALA A 631 -7.16 3.26 -9.71
CA ALA A 631 -7.67 2.25 -10.62
C ALA A 631 -9.01 2.71 -11.25
N ALA A 632 -9.92 3.25 -10.45
CA ALA A 632 -11.17 3.83 -10.93
C ALA A 632 -10.94 5.03 -11.85
N GLU A 633 -10.01 5.93 -11.52
CA GLU A 633 -9.58 7.04 -12.39
C GLU A 633 -9.09 6.53 -13.75
N THR A 634 -8.30 5.45 -13.76
CA THR A 634 -7.79 4.85 -14.99
C THR A 634 -8.92 4.26 -15.83
N ARG A 635 -9.84 3.52 -15.21
CA ARG A 635 -11.00 2.95 -15.90
C ARG A 635 -11.89 4.02 -16.51
N VAL A 636 -12.27 5.05 -15.74
CA VAL A 636 -13.10 6.15 -16.26
C VAL A 636 -12.38 6.91 -17.37
N LEU A 637 -11.08 7.16 -17.22
CA LEU A 637 -10.30 7.82 -18.27
C LEU A 637 -10.30 7.01 -19.58
N LEU A 638 -10.06 5.70 -19.52
CA LEU A 638 -10.14 4.81 -20.68
C LEU A 638 -11.54 4.78 -21.29
N CYS A 639 -12.58 4.69 -20.45
CA CYS A 639 -13.98 4.74 -20.88
C CYS A 639 -14.25 6.02 -21.70
N LEU A 640 -13.81 7.18 -21.22
CA LEU A 640 -14.01 8.46 -21.93
C LEU A 640 -13.20 8.51 -23.23
N GLN A 641 -11.95 8.04 -23.22
CA GLN A 641 -11.11 7.99 -24.43
C GLN A 641 -11.66 7.05 -25.50
N GLN A 642 -12.29 5.95 -25.08
CA GLN A 642 -12.96 4.98 -25.94
C GLN A 642 -14.40 5.35 -26.29
N ARG A 643 -14.85 6.57 -25.95
CA ARG A 643 -16.22 7.05 -26.20
C ARG A 643 -17.31 6.14 -25.61
N GLY A 644 -17.00 5.48 -24.49
CA GLY A 644 -17.93 4.60 -23.79
C GLY A 644 -18.20 3.28 -24.51
N VAL A 645 -17.28 2.80 -25.36
CA VAL A 645 -17.42 1.51 -26.04
C VAL A 645 -16.31 0.56 -25.59
N CYS A 646 -16.67 -0.71 -25.37
CA CYS A 646 -15.70 -1.76 -25.09
C CYS A 646 -14.78 -1.98 -26.30
N ALA A 647 -13.47 -2.01 -26.06
CA ALA A 647 -12.47 -2.10 -27.12
C ALA A 647 -12.51 -3.42 -27.92
N TYR A 648 -13.08 -4.48 -27.35
CA TYR A 648 -13.04 -5.83 -27.91
C TYR A 648 -14.40 -6.37 -28.36
N SER A 649 -15.47 -5.60 -28.22
CA SER A 649 -16.81 -5.99 -28.66
C SER A 649 -17.25 -5.18 -29.88
N LEU A 650 -16.31 -4.73 -30.71
CA LEU A 650 -16.61 -3.90 -31.87
C LEU A 650 -17.11 -4.77 -33.01
N GLU A 651 -18.30 -4.48 -33.50
CA GLU A 651 -18.91 -5.04 -34.69
C GLU A 651 -18.99 -3.93 -35.76
N SER A 652 -18.65 -4.26 -37.00
CA SER A 652 -18.77 -3.32 -38.12
C SER A 652 -20.23 -3.04 -38.41
N VAL A 653 -20.62 -1.76 -38.38
CA VAL A 653 -21.92 -1.33 -38.88
C VAL A 653 -21.70 -0.66 -40.22
N LEU A 654 -22.25 -1.25 -41.27
CA LEU A 654 -22.41 -0.60 -42.56
C LEU A 654 -23.61 0.35 -42.41
N ASP A 655 -23.37 1.66 -42.28
CA ASP A 655 -24.43 2.64 -42.51
C ASP A 655 -24.44 2.94 -44.02
N ASP A 656 -25.48 2.43 -44.66
CA ASP A 656 -25.90 2.81 -45.99
C ASP A 656 -26.23 4.31 -46.05
N GLU A 657 -26.03 4.87 -47.25
CA GLU A 657 -26.32 6.24 -47.68
C GLU A 657 -25.26 7.35 -47.43
N ASN A 658 -24.30 7.20 -46.50
CA ASN A 658 -23.23 8.23 -46.32
C ASN A 658 -21.78 7.72 -46.35
N GLY A 659 -21.55 6.41 -46.55
CA GLY A 659 -20.20 5.88 -46.77
C GLY A 659 -19.23 6.02 -45.58
N MET A 660 -19.74 6.25 -44.36
CA MET A 660 -18.93 6.26 -43.14
C MET A 660 -18.94 4.87 -42.49
N CYS A 661 -17.78 4.22 -42.43
CA CYS A 661 -17.59 2.99 -41.67
C CYS A 661 -17.67 3.28 -40.16
N GLY A 662 -18.74 2.80 -39.51
CA GLY A 662 -18.91 2.84 -38.06
C GLY A 662 -18.56 1.51 -37.40
N TYR A 663 -18.09 1.55 -36.16
CA TYR A 663 -18.02 0.37 -35.29
C TYR A 663 -19.00 0.57 -34.13
N SER A 664 -19.89 -0.39 -33.91
CA SER A 664 -20.76 -0.43 -32.73
C SER A 664 -20.25 -1.51 -31.78
N GLY A 665 -20.44 -1.34 -30.48
CA GLY A 665 -20.04 -2.36 -29.52
C GLY A 665 -20.74 -2.20 -28.19
N ARG A 666 -20.53 -3.16 -27.28
CA ARG A 666 -21.09 -3.10 -25.93
C ARG A 666 -20.68 -1.80 -25.26
N SER A 667 -21.69 -1.02 -24.86
CA SER A 667 -21.50 0.26 -24.21
C SER A 667 -20.97 0.08 -22.78
N ILE A 668 -20.22 1.08 -22.33
CA ILE A 668 -19.66 1.22 -21.00
C ILE A 668 -19.97 2.64 -20.53
N THR A 669 -20.73 2.76 -19.45
CA THR A 669 -21.02 4.08 -18.88
C THR A 669 -19.88 4.54 -17.96
N PRO A 670 -19.64 5.86 -17.80
CA PRO A 670 -18.64 6.35 -16.84
C PRO A 670 -18.90 5.91 -15.40
N ARG A 671 -20.18 5.77 -15.00
CA ARG A 671 -20.57 5.24 -13.68
C ARG A 671 -20.16 3.77 -13.53
N GLN A 672 -20.45 2.93 -14.51
CA GLN A 672 -20.02 1.53 -14.53
C GLN A 672 -18.49 1.43 -14.53
N ALA A 673 -17.80 2.25 -15.32
CA ALA A 673 -16.34 2.32 -15.36
C ALA A 673 -15.74 2.79 -14.02
N ALA A 674 -16.43 3.61 -13.23
CA ALA A 674 -16.00 4.02 -11.89
C ALA A 674 -16.16 2.89 -10.84
N LEU A 675 -17.25 2.12 -10.93
CA LEU A 675 -17.50 0.97 -10.04
C LEU A 675 -16.59 -0.20 -10.39
N GLY A 676 -16.49 -0.53 -11.68
CA GLY A 676 -15.65 -1.61 -12.21
C GLY A 676 -16.41 -2.89 -12.47
N THR A 677 -17.72 -2.85 -12.26
CA THR A 677 -18.63 -3.98 -12.38
C THR A 677 -18.50 -4.63 -13.76
N ASN A 678 -17.99 -5.86 -13.76
CA ASN A 678 -17.76 -6.67 -14.96
C ASN A 678 -16.79 -6.06 -15.99
N LEU A 679 -15.88 -5.19 -15.56
CA LEU A 679 -14.91 -4.51 -16.43
C LEU A 679 -13.48 -4.72 -15.95
N GLU A 680 -12.54 -4.76 -16.88
CA GLU A 680 -11.11 -4.77 -16.57
C GLU A 680 -10.29 -3.97 -17.56
N VAL A 681 -9.09 -3.58 -17.11
CA VAL A 681 -8.10 -2.90 -17.95
C VAL A 681 -7.16 -3.95 -18.52
N ASP A 682 -7.17 -4.11 -19.83
CA ASP A 682 -6.31 -5.05 -20.54
C ASP A 682 -5.17 -4.34 -21.27
N HIS A 683 -4.11 -5.09 -21.59
CA HIS A 683 -3.03 -4.65 -22.45
C HIS A 683 -3.30 -5.03 -23.91
N ILE A 684 -3.34 -4.02 -24.80
CA ILE A 684 -3.58 -4.21 -26.25
C ILE A 684 -2.62 -5.26 -26.82
N VAL A 685 -1.32 -5.05 -26.57
CA VAL A 685 -0.28 -6.06 -26.74
C VAL A 685 0.00 -6.67 -25.37
N PRO A 686 -0.13 -8.01 -25.19
CA PRO A 686 0.05 -8.64 -23.88
C PRO A 686 1.33 -8.21 -23.18
N TYR A 687 1.23 -7.81 -21.90
CA TYR A 687 2.36 -7.33 -21.11
C TYR A 687 3.52 -8.34 -21.06
N SER A 688 3.19 -9.64 -21.05
CA SER A 688 4.15 -10.76 -21.10
C SER A 688 5.04 -10.75 -22.36
N ARG A 689 4.60 -10.10 -23.45
CA ARG A 689 5.29 -10.09 -24.75
C ARG A 689 6.04 -8.79 -25.02
N CYS A 690 5.62 -7.67 -24.46
CA CYS A 690 6.20 -6.36 -24.79
C CYS A 690 6.76 -5.59 -23.57
N GLY A 691 6.37 -5.95 -22.35
CA GLY A 691 6.76 -5.23 -21.15
C GLY A 691 6.18 -3.81 -21.03
N ASP A 692 5.33 -3.35 -21.96
CA ASP A 692 4.74 -2.01 -21.94
C ASP A 692 3.48 -1.96 -21.04
N ASN A 693 3.59 -1.24 -19.92
CA ASN A 693 2.49 -0.97 -19.00
C ASN A 693 2.02 0.50 -19.05
N SER A 694 2.42 1.25 -20.09
CA SER A 694 2.02 2.62 -20.31
C SER A 694 0.53 2.73 -20.61
N MET A 695 -0.01 3.96 -20.52
CA MET A 695 -1.41 4.22 -20.84
C MET A 695 -1.74 3.93 -22.31
N ASN A 696 -0.77 4.05 -23.22
CA ASN A 696 -0.98 3.84 -24.65
C ASN A 696 -1.22 2.37 -25.00
N ASN A 697 -0.77 1.44 -24.16
CA ASN A 697 -0.99 0.01 -24.33
C ASN A 697 -2.16 -0.50 -23.47
N LYS A 698 -3.07 0.37 -23.02
CA LYS A 698 -4.19 -0.02 -22.14
C LYS A 698 -5.53 0.31 -22.75
N VAL A 699 -6.48 -0.60 -22.54
CA VAL A 699 -7.89 -0.42 -22.92
C VAL A 699 -8.81 -0.95 -21.82
N LEU A 700 -10.01 -0.39 -21.74
CA LEU A 700 -11.09 -0.87 -20.89
C LEU A 700 -11.99 -1.80 -21.70
N CYS A 701 -12.26 -2.98 -21.17
CA CYS A 701 -13.11 -3.98 -21.81
C CYS A 701 -13.91 -4.77 -20.77
N TYR A 702 -14.89 -5.54 -21.23
CA TYR A 702 -15.57 -6.50 -20.39
C TYR A 702 -14.67 -7.69 -20.07
N ILE A 703 -14.83 -8.26 -18.89
CA ILE A 703 -14.01 -9.38 -18.40
C ILE A 703 -14.13 -10.60 -19.33
N ASP A 704 -15.31 -10.87 -19.86
CA ASP A 704 -15.54 -11.95 -20.83
C ASP A 704 -14.72 -11.74 -22.13
N SER A 705 -14.71 -10.53 -22.65
CA SER A 705 -14.05 -10.15 -23.90
C SER A 705 -12.53 -10.24 -23.77
N ASN A 706 -11.97 -9.83 -22.63
CA ASN A 706 -10.55 -9.99 -22.37
C ASN A 706 -10.15 -11.47 -22.17
N ARG A 707 -10.99 -12.27 -21.50
CA ARG A 707 -10.75 -13.71 -21.37
C ARG A 707 -10.70 -14.39 -22.72
N GLU A 708 -11.56 -13.99 -23.65
CA GLU A 708 -11.54 -14.47 -25.02
C GLU A 708 -10.23 -14.09 -25.73
N LYS A 709 -9.80 -12.82 -25.64
CA LYS A 709 -8.51 -12.37 -26.19
C LYS A 709 -7.34 -13.19 -25.63
N GLY A 710 -7.24 -13.34 -24.32
CA GLY A 710 -6.16 -14.05 -23.66
C GLY A 710 -4.78 -13.45 -23.94
N ASN A 711 -3.76 -14.29 -24.17
CA ASN A 711 -2.38 -13.85 -24.44
C ASN A 711 -2.10 -13.51 -25.92
N ARG A 712 -3.13 -13.05 -26.64
CA ARG A 712 -3.09 -12.68 -28.06
C ARG A 712 -3.07 -11.17 -28.26
N THR A 713 -2.53 -10.72 -29.38
CA THR A 713 -2.74 -9.35 -29.88
C THR A 713 -4.09 -9.25 -30.59
N LEU A 714 -4.63 -8.05 -30.79
CA LEU A 714 -5.89 -7.85 -31.52
C LEU A 714 -5.93 -8.46 -32.93
N ARG A 715 -4.77 -8.66 -33.57
CA ARG A 715 -4.66 -9.28 -34.91
C ARG A 715 -4.74 -10.81 -34.88
N GLU A 716 -4.41 -11.42 -33.75
CA GLU A 716 -4.36 -12.88 -33.52
C GLU A 716 -5.65 -13.36 -32.86
#